data_AF-A0A1Q6WDM5-F1
#
_entry.id   AF-A0A1Q6WDM5-F1
#
_cell.length_a   1.000
_cell.length_b   1.000
_cell.length_c   1.000
_cell.angle_alpha   90.00
_cell.angle_beta   90.00
_cell.angle_gamma   90.00
#
_symmetry.space_group_name_H-M   'P 1'
#
loop_
_entity.id
_entity.type
_entity.pdbx_description
1 polymer ?
#
loop_
_entity_poly.entity_id
_entity_poly.type
_entity_poly.pdbx_seq_one_letter_code
_entity_poly.pdbx_strand_id
1 'polypeptide(L)'
;MQRNMSRGALLGALLAGLTLVLAACGGSGSNGNLVTGPTSQSMPLVMSDASSDDWAVIGVKVLGIALLPQGGGGAVTVWTAPTPAPYVNLEQLDQLGELLGNVSVPVGTYTGAVLTIGANPGDLLLTASENPASSFPLAPGTTVASDLIQIQGKTGSTGSFTVPVTVSFDSPLTVTATQSNALDLEFDLAHPAFIVAHTLPVAAGATLWAVNFNGPVRHRPVPALAGLLLRHTYGTVKLVASDDKSLTLTKDFPVLPVTNPETAVGSSLTLQIYADATNGTIFYDVDAKTRTVVKDFSAEAATLPGKYVRVAARYQNDGTLIALRVWASSIFANVWLSPEGHVLHVDTATDIITVANESGVGVPVMIGANTEFFYRTPANALTDTTPIGTGPGFLTSHDLVRGFKVHVSAVDPLATPMVADTIDIETAGYSGRISAANTSGFTYTRQFARATDDYTVTLAYISASSANVDPSGTSVMGFLWWDFTYPTLAIEGSGAVQQFVDATNAGVNFGGTVGTLTASGASAATWGDTANPSGWSLKNAVLVPVPVPLGVVTAPFAGTTFAMTAGGVSATNGSPLPVTVDVSATAQSATLVYQIDRSNGVISITRVDITTASGLATVSAELVAGTPVKVYGVPQPDGTLKAYVLAYFTGTLPSA
;
A
#
# COMPACT_ATOMS: atom_id res chain seq x y z
N MET A 1 10.24 -2.52 1.37
CA MET A 1 10.55 -1.43 0.41
C MET A 1 10.07 -1.72 -1.02
N GLN A 2 10.56 -2.76 -1.72
CA GLN A 2 10.30 -2.90 -3.18
C GLN A 2 8.87 -3.40 -3.53
N ARG A 3 8.19 -4.16 -2.66
CA ARG A 3 6.75 -4.48 -2.81
C ARG A 3 5.84 -3.30 -2.47
N ASN A 4 6.23 -2.48 -1.49
CA ASN A 4 5.51 -1.32 -0.96
C ASN A 4 5.28 -0.18 -1.98
N MET A 5 5.73 -0.30 -3.23
CA MET A 5 5.71 0.81 -4.19
C MET A 5 4.96 0.45 -5.48
N SER A 6 4.51 -0.80 -5.59
CA SER A 6 3.96 -1.42 -6.81
C SER A 6 2.50 -1.04 -7.14
N ARG A 7 1.74 -0.40 -6.24
CA ARG A 7 0.26 -0.50 -6.27
C ARG A 7 -0.51 0.66 -6.92
N GLY A 8 -0.11 1.93 -6.84
CA GLY A 8 -0.92 3.02 -7.44
C GLY A 8 -0.89 3.14 -8.97
N ALA A 9 -0.36 2.14 -9.68
CA ALA A 9 -0.18 2.13 -11.13
C ALA A 9 -1.39 1.58 -11.89
N LEU A 10 -2.40 1.24 -11.11
CA LEU A 10 -3.52 0.42 -11.48
C LEU A 10 -4.76 1.28 -11.34
N LEU A 11 -5.32 1.78 -12.44
CA LEU A 11 -6.70 1.56 -12.88
C LEU A 11 -7.19 2.69 -13.80
N GLY A 12 -7.94 2.33 -14.84
CA GLY A 12 -8.16 3.17 -16.01
C GLY A 12 -9.60 3.66 -16.27
N ALA A 13 -9.66 4.94 -16.69
CA ALA A 13 -10.59 5.74 -17.51
C ALA A 13 -12.07 5.33 -17.74
N LEU A 14 -12.98 6.29 -17.50
CA LEU A 14 -13.79 6.94 -18.54
C LEU A 14 -14.43 8.24 -17.99
N LEU A 15 -13.95 9.42 -18.40
CA LEU A 15 -14.69 10.69 -18.27
C LEU A 15 -14.37 11.58 -19.48
N ALA A 16 -14.97 11.24 -20.62
CA ALA A 16 -15.11 12.17 -21.74
C ALA A 16 -16.59 12.22 -22.14
N GLY A 17 -17.28 13.23 -21.61
CA GLY A 17 -18.49 13.81 -22.19
C GLY A 17 -19.80 13.03 -22.03
N LEU A 18 -20.70 13.55 -21.19
CA LEU A 18 -22.01 14.00 -21.69
C LEU A 18 -22.63 15.02 -20.72
N THR A 19 -22.42 16.30 -20.99
CA THR A 19 -23.35 17.36 -20.58
C THR A 19 -24.30 17.61 -21.74
N LEU A 20 -25.59 17.29 -21.59
CA LEU A 20 -26.65 18.12 -22.18
C LEU A 20 -28.00 17.89 -21.50
N VAL A 21 -28.50 19.03 -21.03
CA VAL A 21 -29.70 19.41 -20.27
C VAL A 21 -31.00 19.19 -21.07
N LEU A 22 -32.11 18.99 -20.33
CA LEU A 22 -33.46 19.63 -20.45
C LEU A 22 -34.57 18.58 -20.16
N ALA A 23 -35.65 18.83 -19.40
CA ALA A 23 -36.17 20.00 -18.68
C ALA A 23 -37.38 19.57 -17.82
N ALA A 24 -37.66 20.35 -16.75
CA ALA A 24 -38.98 20.74 -16.19
C ALA A 24 -40.00 19.63 -15.80
N CYS A 25 -40.89 19.74 -14.82
CA CYS A 25 -41.50 20.86 -14.11
C CYS A 25 -42.18 20.25 -12.86
N GLY A 26 -42.21 20.93 -11.71
CA GLY A 26 -43.47 21.51 -11.23
C GLY A 26 -43.53 21.51 -9.70
N GLY A 27 -43.68 22.70 -9.12
CA GLY A 27 -43.65 22.92 -7.67
C GLY A 27 -45.02 23.05 -7.01
N SER A 28 -45.02 23.15 -5.68
CA SER A 28 -45.95 23.96 -4.88
C SER A 28 -45.40 24.14 -3.47
N GLY A 29 -45.53 25.36 -2.94
CA GLY A 29 -44.80 25.81 -1.76
C GLY A 29 -45.54 25.69 -0.43
N SER A 30 -44.83 26.03 0.64
CA SER A 30 -45.35 26.68 1.85
C SER A 30 -44.18 27.23 2.67
N ASN A 31 -44.36 28.46 3.17
CA ASN A 31 -43.39 29.19 4.00
C ASN A 31 -43.08 28.43 5.29
N GLY A 32 -41.84 27.94 5.42
CA GLY A 32 -41.25 27.51 6.68
C GLY A 32 -39.89 28.17 6.81
N ASN A 33 -39.67 28.89 7.92
CA ASN A 33 -38.39 29.51 8.27
C ASN A 33 -37.33 28.40 8.39
N LEU A 34 -36.58 28.13 7.32
CA LEU A 34 -35.49 27.16 7.33
C LEU A 34 -34.29 27.81 8.00
N VAL A 35 -34.03 27.41 9.25
CA VAL A 35 -32.67 27.45 9.79
C VAL A 35 -31.85 26.53 8.89
N THR A 36 -31.10 27.10 7.95
CA THR A 36 -30.14 26.35 7.15
C THR A 36 -28.98 25.97 8.07
N GLY A 37 -29.08 24.79 8.70
CA GLY A 37 -27.89 24.13 9.24
C GLY A 37 -26.86 23.95 8.11
N PRO A 38 -25.56 23.88 8.44
CA PRO A 38 -24.54 23.63 7.43
C PRO A 38 -24.89 22.34 6.68
N THR A 39 -25.00 22.43 5.37
CA THR A 39 -25.20 21.26 4.52
C THR A 39 -23.94 20.40 4.57
N SER A 40 -24.12 19.10 4.79
CA SER A 40 -23.02 18.13 4.92
C SER A 40 -23.24 17.00 3.93
N GLN A 41 -22.18 16.53 3.28
CA GLN A 41 -22.26 15.45 2.31
C GLN A 41 -21.50 14.21 2.80
N SER A 42 -22.03 13.04 2.49
CA SER A 42 -21.34 11.76 2.65
C SER A 42 -20.17 11.67 1.66
N MET A 43 -18.94 11.58 2.17
CA MET A 43 -17.74 11.31 1.39
C MET A 43 -17.12 9.98 1.84
N PRO A 44 -16.75 9.09 0.91
CA PRO A 44 -15.86 7.98 1.25
C PRO A 44 -14.48 8.54 1.62
N LEU A 45 -14.00 8.22 2.82
CA LEU A 45 -12.59 8.39 3.18
C LEU A 45 -11.86 7.08 2.97
N VAL A 46 -10.80 7.10 2.18
CA VAL A 46 -9.90 5.98 1.92
C VAL A 46 -8.59 6.22 2.65
N MET A 47 -8.06 5.15 3.24
CA MET A 47 -6.68 5.09 3.69
C MET A 47 -6.01 3.93 2.95
N SER A 48 -4.90 4.21 2.29
CA SER A 48 -4.13 3.18 1.62
C SER A 48 -2.67 3.13 1.99
N ASP A 49 -2.08 2.00 1.63
CA ASP A 49 -0.67 1.71 1.77
C ASP A 49 -0.26 0.52 0.89
N ALA A 50 0.99 0.07 1.03
CA ALA A 50 1.48 -1.12 0.38
C ALA A 50 2.39 -1.99 1.26
N SER A 51 2.19 -3.30 1.13
CA SER A 51 2.83 -4.32 1.94
C SER A 51 4.37 -4.30 1.89
N SER A 52 5.01 -4.50 3.03
CA SER A 52 6.40 -4.89 3.26
C SER A 52 6.60 -6.39 3.13
N ASP A 53 7.82 -6.80 2.80
CA ASP A 53 8.23 -8.19 2.95
C ASP A 53 8.55 -8.54 4.42
N ASP A 54 8.92 -7.52 5.21
CA ASP A 54 9.51 -7.68 6.53
C ASP A 54 8.50 -7.63 7.68
N TRP A 55 7.34 -7.02 7.44
CA TRP A 55 6.30 -6.84 8.45
C TRP A 55 5.03 -7.56 8.02
N ALA A 56 4.42 -8.28 8.95
CA ALA A 56 3.07 -8.80 8.84
C ALA A 56 2.03 -7.79 9.36
N VAL A 57 2.40 -7.04 10.40
CA VAL A 57 1.56 -6.03 11.03
C VAL A 57 2.35 -4.77 11.34
N ILE A 58 1.87 -3.63 10.83
CA ILE A 58 2.17 -2.29 11.34
C ILE A 58 0.84 -1.71 11.80
N GLY A 59 0.46 -2.04 13.03
CA GLY A 59 -0.82 -1.67 13.62
C GLY A 59 -0.75 -0.29 14.25
N VAL A 60 -1.50 0.68 13.74
CA VAL A 60 -1.62 2.03 14.32
C VAL A 60 -3.04 2.27 14.83
N LYS A 61 -3.19 2.99 15.94
CA LYS A 61 -4.51 3.51 16.35
C LYS A 61 -4.71 4.91 15.80
N VAL A 62 -5.55 5.04 14.77
CA VAL A 62 -6.02 6.34 14.29
C VAL A 62 -7.17 6.77 15.19
N LEU A 63 -7.02 7.90 15.89
CA LEU A 63 -7.98 8.39 16.87
C LEU A 63 -8.97 9.40 16.29
N GLY A 64 -8.57 10.13 15.24
CA GLY A 64 -9.40 11.15 14.63
C GLY A 64 -8.81 11.71 13.34
N ILE A 65 -9.68 12.25 12.50
CA ILE A 65 -9.33 12.89 11.22
C ILE A 65 -10.05 14.22 11.15
N ALA A 66 -9.30 15.28 10.82
CA ALA A 66 -9.82 16.63 10.68
C ALA A 66 -9.33 17.29 9.39
N LEU A 67 -10.16 18.14 8.78
CA LEU A 67 -9.80 18.90 7.58
C LEU A 67 -9.40 20.33 7.92
N LEU A 68 -8.44 20.88 7.18
CA LEU A 68 -7.94 22.24 7.35
C LEU A 68 -8.64 23.19 6.35
N PRO A 69 -9.48 24.13 6.82
CA PRO A 69 -10.21 25.03 5.93
C PRO A 69 -9.29 26.07 5.29
N GLN A 70 -9.48 26.33 3.98
CA GLN A 70 -8.67 27.28 3.21
C GLN A 70 -8.73 28.71 3.78
N GLY A 71 -9.88 29.12 4.33
CA GLY A 71 -10.12 30.48 4.83
C GLY A 71 -9.39 30.83 6.13
N GLY A 72 -8.63 29.91 6.73
CA GLY A 72 -8.01 30.10 8.04
C GLY A 72 -9.06 29.98 9.16
N GLY A 73 -9.08 28.83 9.83
CA GLY A 73 -9.99 28.51 10.92
C GLY A 73 -9.53 27.25 11.65
N GLY A 74 -10.24 26.86 12.71
CA GLY A 74 -9.95 25.60 13.41
C GLY A 74 -10.13 24.39 12.48
N ALA A 75 -9.36 23.33 12.70
CA ALA A 75 -9.52 22.08 11.96
C ALA A 75 -10.93 21.50 12.21
N VAL A 76 -11.57 21.02 11.15
CA VAL A 76 -12.93 20.46 11.18
C VAL A 76 -12.83 18.95 11.34
N THR A 77 -13.11 18.42 12.53
CA THR A 77 -13.15 16.97 12.75
C THR A 77 -14.24 16.35 11.90
N VAL A 78 -13.84 15.47 10.99
CA VAL A 78 -14.74 14.70 10.14
C VAL A 78 -14.94 13.29 10.68
N TRP A 79 -14.01 12.78 11.49
CA TRP A 79 -14.16 11.48 12.13
C TRP A 79 -13.43 11.34 13.47
N THR A 80 -13.94 10.43 14.29
CA THR A 80 -13.37 10.02 15.57
C THR A 80 -13.50 8.51 15.73
N ALA A 81 -12.47 7.89 16.28
CA ALA A 81 -12.42 6.45 16.50
C ALA A 81 -13.51 5.97 17.48
N PRO A 82 -14.03 4.73 17.30
CA PRO A 82 -14.84 4.09 18.32
C PRO A 82 -14.01 3.84 19.58
N THR A 83 -14.68 3.53 20.70
CA THR A 83 -14.03 3.19 21.97
C THR A 83 -14.28 1.72 22.31
N PRO A 84 -13.24 0.88 22.44
CA PRO A 84 -11.81 1.19 22.26
C PRO A 84 -11.44 1.42 20.78
N ALA A 85 -10.40 2.23 20.53
CA ALA A 85 -9.91 2.47 19.18
C ALA A 85 -9.22 1.21 18.63
N PRO A 86 -9.68 0.66 17.48
CA PRO A 86 -9.07 -0.52 16.88
C PRO A 86 -7.71 -0.18 16.28
N TYR A 87 -6.88 -1.21 16.13
CA TYR A 87 -5.68 -1.10 15.31
C TYR A 87 -6.04 -1.13 13.83
N VAL A 88 -5.37 -0.29 13.08
CA VAL A 88 -5.36 -0.25 11.63
C VAL A 88 -4.06 -0.87 11.18
N ASN A 89 -4.12 -2.02 10.51
CA ASN A 89 -2.90 -2.64 9.99
C ASN A 89 -2.51 -1.96 8.67
N LEU A 90 -1.52 -1.07 8.74
CA LEU A 90 -1.00 -0.35 7.56
C LEU A 90 -0.53 -1.32 6.47
N GLU A 91 -0.01 -2.50 6.83
CA GLU A 91 0.45 -3.53 5.89
C GLU A 91 -0.66 -4.16 5.02
N GLN A 92 -1.93 -3.96 5.40
CA GLN A 92 -3.09 -4.55 4.72
C GLN A 92 -4.05 -3.48 4.20
N LEU A 93 -3.66 -2.19 4.21
CA LEU A 93 -4.45 -1.04 3.75
C LEU A 93 -4.57 -0.97 2.22
N ASP A 94 -4.84 -2.10 1.61
CA ASP A 94 -4.57 -2.33 0.20
C ASP A 94 -5.64 -1.71 -0.76
N GLN A 95 -6.27 -0.60 -0.35
CA GLN A 95 -7.43 0.15 -0.87
C GLN A 95 -8.63 0.10 0.09
N LEU A 96 -8.37 0.44 1.36
CA LEU A 96 -9.36 0.31 2.40
C LEU A 96 -9.94 1.68 2.74
N GLY A 97 -11.14 1.95 2.19
CA GLY A 97 -12.14 2.86 2.78
C GLY A 97 -12.63 2.42 4.16
N GLU A 98 -11.87 1.56 4.84
CA GLU A 98 -12.29 0.74 5.96
C GLU A 98 -12.45 1.56 7.22
N LEU A 99 -11.75 2.68 7.37
CA LEU A 99 -11.69 3.30 8.66
C LEU A 99 -13.01 4.03 9.04
N LEU A 100 -13.75 4.60 8.08
CA LEU A 100 -14.80 5.57 8.44
C LEU A 100 -16.21 5.36 7.90
N GLY A 101 -16.39 4.52 6.87
CA GLY A 101 -17.64 4.53 6.12
C GLY A 101 -17.91 5.90 5.48
N ASN A 102 -19.19 6.20 5.25
CA ASN A 102 -19.65 7.46 4.68
C ASN A 102 -19.50 8.60 5.71
N VAL A 103 -18.46 9.41 5.56
CA VAL A 103 -18.17 10.51 6.48
C VAL A 103 -18.97 11.74 6.09
N SER A 104 -19.64 12.36 7.05
CA SER A 104 -20.32 13.63 6.81
C SER A 104 -19.31 14.77 6.83
N VAL A 105 -18.96 15.28 5.65
CA VAL A 105 -18.04 16.41 5.51
C VAL A 105 -18.85 17.69 5.28
N PRO A 106 -18.64 18.75 6.11
CA PRO A 106 -19.30 20.03 5.89
C PRO A 106 -18.89 20.67 4.56
N VAL A 107 -19.83 21.34 3.89
CA VAL A 107 -19.55 22.14 2.67
C VAL A 107 -18.48 23.18 2.96
N GLY A 108 -17.47 23.25 2.10
CA GLY A 108 -16.32 24.13 2.24
C GLY A 108 -15.15 23.74 1.35
N THR A 109 -14.11 24.58 1.35
CA THR A 109 -12.85 24.30 0.66
C THR A 109 -11.75 24.07 1.67
N TYR A 110 -11.04 22.95 1.51
CA TYR A 110 -10.03 22.47 2.44
C TYR A 110 -8.69 22.30 1.71
N THR A 111 -7.59 22.68 2.37
CA THR A 111 -6.23 22.63 1.79
C THR A 111 -5.38 21.48 2.37
N GLY A 112 -5.93 20.73 3.31
CA GLY A 112 -5.21 19.64 3.95
C GLY A 112 -6.05 18.90 4.99
N ALA A 113 -5.43 17.92 5.62
CA ALA A 113 -5.99 17.13 6.71
C ALA A 113 -4.99 16.97 7.86
N VAL A 114 -5.50 16.61 9.04
CA VAL A 114 -4.72 16.22 10.20
C VAL A 114 -5.25 14.87 10.69
N LEU A 115 -4.41 13.84 10.66
CA LEU A 115 -4.68 12.57 11.31
C LEU A 115 -4.10 12.61 12.71
N THR A 116 -4.87 12.17 13.69
CA THR A 116 -4.41 12.04 15.09
C THR A 116 -4.13 10.57 15.37
N ILE A 117 -2.87 10.23 15.63
CA ILE A 117 -2.44 8.86 15.92
C ILE A 117 -2.21 8.72 17.43
N GLY A 118 -2.67 7.61 18.02
CA GLY A 118 -2.37 7.24 19.41
C GLY A 118 -0.88 6.94 19.58
N ALA A 119 -0.29 7.42 20.67
CA ALA A 119 1.15 7.34 20.91
C ALA A 119 1.53 6.91 22.33
N ASN A 120 0.60 6.28 23.05
CA ASN A 120 0.93 5.62 24.31
C ASN A 120 1.63 4.27 24.05
N PRO A 121 2.38 3.73 25.02
CA PRO A 121 2.83 2.35 24.96
C PRO A 121 1.64 1.42 24.67
N GLY A 122 1.73 0.63 23.60
CA GLY A 122 0.62 -0.22 23.14
C GLY A 122 -0.42 0.47 22.25
N ASP A 123 -0.15 1.66 21.70
CA ASP A 123 -0.95 2.24 20.61
C ASP A 123 -0.34 1.98 19.22
N LEU A 124 0.87 1.42 19.18
CA LEU A 124 1.56 0.93 18.00
C LEU A 124 1.92 -0.55 18.19
N LEU A 125 1.68 -1.36 17.16
CA LEU A 125 1.97 -2.80 17.13
C LEU A 125 2.85 -3.10 15.91
N LEU A 126 3.99 -3.75 16.13
CA LEU A 126 4.91 -4.17 15.07
C LEU A 126 5.12 -5.68 15.16
N THR A 127 4.77 -6.42 14.10
CA THR A 127 4.95 -7.87 14.02
C THR A 127 5.67 -8.24 12.73
N ALA A 128 6.80 -8.92 12.85
CA ALA A 128 7.60 -9.38 11.73
C ALA A 128 6.81 -10.36 10.85
N SER A 129 7.04 -10.30 9.54
CA SER A 129 6.55 -11.27 8.56
C SER A 129 6.97 -12.69 8.91
N GLU A 130 6.25 -13.70 8.42
CA GLU A 130 6.66 -15.11 8.52
C GLU A 130 7.84 -15.45 7.61
N ASN A 131 8.17 -14.57 6.67
CA ASN A 131 9.30 -14.75 5.77
C ASN A 131 9.94 -13.39 5.41
N PRO A 132 10.50 -12.68 6.41
CA PRO A 132 11.15 -11.39 6.21
C PRO A 132 12.44 -11.56 5.41
N ALA A 133 13.00 -10.46 4.92
CA ALA A 133 14.30 -10.48 4.24
C ALA A 133 15.38 -11.08 5.16
N SER A 134 16.38 -11.75 4.57
CA SER A 134 17.46 -12.41 5.33
C SER A 134 18.30 -11.44 6.18
N SER A 135 18.31 -10.16 5.84
CA SER A 135 18.96 -9.08 6.59
C SER A 135 18.06 -8.43 7.66
N PHE A 136 16.81 -8.85 7.79
CA PHE A 136 15.89 -8.28 8.76
C PHE A 136 16.27 -8.71 10.20
N PRO A 137 16.29 -7.78 11.17
CA PRO A 137 16.85 -8.05 12.50
C PRO A 137 15.93 -8.83 13.44
N LEU A 138 14.71 -9.19 13.01
CA LEU A 138 13.76 -9.99 13.80
C LEU A 138 13.59 -11.37 13.18
N ALA A 139 13.43 -12.37 14.05
CA ALA A 139 12.98 -13.69 13.62
C ALA A 139 11.54 -13.63 13.08
N PRO A 140 11.17 -14.53 12.15
CA PRO A 140 9.83 -14.61 11.60
C PRO A 140 8.72 -14.61 12.66
N GLY A 141 7.63 -13.86 12.42
CA GLY A 141 6.45 -13.78 13.30
C GLY A 141 6.66 -13.08 14.65
N THR A 142 7.86 -12.55 14.93
CA THR A 142 8.17 -11.90 16.20
C THR A 142 7.39 -10.59 16.34
N THR A 143 6.66 -10.44 17.44
CA THR A 143 6.05 -9.15 17.83
C THR A 143 7.02 -8.35 18.70
N VAL A 144 7.26 -7.10 18.34
CA VAL A 144 8.13 -6.19 19.10
C VAL A 144 7.43 -5.75 20.39
N ALA A 145 8.10 -5.88 21.53
CA ALA A 145 7.57 -5.41 22.80
C ALA A 145 7.40 -3.89 22.80
N SER A 146 6.28 -3.39 23.36
CA SER A 146 5.89 -1.97 23.25
C SER A 146 6.89 -0.99 23.88
N ASP A 147 7.69 -1.43 24.85
CA ASP A 147 8.76 -0.67 25.50
C ASP A 147 10.02 -0.53 24.63
N LEU A 148 10.16 -1.35 23.60
CA LEU A 148 11.21 -1.25 22.58
C LEU A 148 10.81 -0.37 21.39
N ILE A 149 9.59 0.18 21.40
CA ILE A 149 9.05 1.04 20.35
C ILE A 149 9.05 2.50 20.82
N GLN A 150 9.77 3.35 20.09
CA GLN A 150 9.87 4.78 20.33
C GLN A 150 9.09 5.55 19.27
N ILE A 151 7.89 6.02 19.64
CA ILE A 151 7.06 6.86 18.78
C ILE A 151 7.58 8.29 18.81
N GLN A 152 8.06 8.77 17.66
CA GLN A 152 8.64 10.10 17.50
C GLN A 152 7.55 11.18 17.42
N GLY A 153 7.87 12.39 17.89
CA GLY A 153 6.97 13.55 17.79
C GLY A 153 5.71 13.49 18.66
N LYS A 154 5.63 12.57 19.63
CA LYS A 154 4.47 12.49 20.53
C LYS A 154 4.30 13.75 21.38
N THR A 155 3.06 14.15 21.56
CA THR A 155 2.63 15.31 22.35
C THR A 155 1.59 14.88 23.37
N GLY A 156 1.32 15.70 24.39
CA GLY A 156 0.36 15.40 25.45
C GLY A 156 1.02 14.80 26.70
N SER A 157 0.29 13.95 27.42
CA SER A 157 0.72 13.39 28.70
C SER A 157 0.48 11.89 28.77
N THR A 158 1.11 11.19 29.73
CA THR A 158 0.98 9.75 29.90
C THR A 158 -0.49 9.31 29.95
N GLY A 159 -0.87 8.33 29.13
CA GLY A 159 -2.24 7.85 28.98
C GLY A 159 -3.08 8.63 27.94
N SER A 160 -2.51 9.68 27.34
CA SER A 160 -3.14 10.55 26.34
C SER A 160 -2.15 11.04 25.29
N PHE A 161 -1.01 10.35 25.11
CA PHE A 161 -0.02 10.76 24.11
C PHE A 161 -0.59 10.58 22.70
N THR A 162 -0.39 11.59 21.85
CA THR A 162 -0.80 11.58 20.44
C THR A 162 0.27 12.14 19.53
N VAL A 163 0.27 11.71 18.27
CA VAL A 163 1.05 12.32 17.18
C VAL A 163 0.11 12.92 16.14
N PRO A 164 0.18 14.23 15.86
CA PRO A 164 -0.52 14.82 14.73
C PRO A 164 0.27 14.56 13.43
N VAL A 165 -0.39 14.02 12.42
CA VAL A 165 0.14 13.83 11.07
C VAL A 165 -0.56 14.82 10.16
N THR A 166 0.15 15.86 9.72
CA THR A 166 -0.41 16.90 8.85
C THR A 166 -0.19 16.53 7.39
N VAL A 167 -1.26 16.59 6.61
CA VAL A 167 -1.30 16.29 5.18
C VAL A 167 -1.69 17.56 4.45
N SER A 168 -0.89 17.94 3.45
CA SER A 168 -1.23 19.04 2.53
C SER A 168 -1.80 18.45 1.25
N PHE A 169 -2.85 19.04 0.71
CA PHE A 169 -3.41 18.61 -0.57
C PHE A 169 -2.72 19.32 -1.73
N ASP A 170 -2.44 18.59 -2.81
CA ASP A 170 -1.87 19.15 -4.04
C ASP A 170 -2.84 20.15 -4.71
N SER A 171 -4.14 19.94 -4.52
CA SER A 171 -5.19 20.89 -4.89
C SER A 171 -6.26 20.96 -3.79
N PRO A 172 -6.91 22.13 -3.58
CA PRO A 172 -7.93 22.24 -2.55
C PRO A 172 -9.12 21.31 -2.80
N LEU A 173 -9.50 20.54 -1.79
CA LEU A 173 -10.72 19.74 -1.78
C LEU A 173 -11.92 20.68 -1.62
N THR A 174 -12.82 20.73 -2.61
CA THR A 174 -14.05 21.54 -2.55
C THR A 174 -15.26 20.64 -2.38
N VAL A 175 -15.87 20.67 -1.19
CA VAL A 175 -17.09 19.92 -0.88
C VAL A 175 -18.30 20.79 -1.18
N THR A 176 -19.14 20.37 -2.13
CA THR A 176 -20.41 21.04 -2.47
C THR A 176 -21.59 20.18 -2.03
N ALA A 177 -22.83 20.66 -2.12
CA ALA A 177 -24.01 19.91 -1.67
C ALA A 177 -24.45 18.78 -2.63
N THR A 178 -23.83 18.66 -3.81
CA THR A 178 -24.29 17.79 -4.91
C THR A 178 -23.18 16.94 -5.55
N GLN A 179 -21.97 16.89 -4.99
CA GLN A 179 -20.83 16.19 -5.60
C GLN A 179 -20.24 15.12 -4.68
N SER A 180 -20.23 13.87 -5.13
CA SER A 180 -19.53 12.80 -4.41
C SER A 180 -18.03 12.98 -4.63
N ASN A 181 -17.34 13.60 -3.67
CA ASN A 181 -15.88 13.60 -3.63
C ASN A 181 -15.42 12.46 -2.71
N ALA A 182 -14.32 11.79 -3.06
CA ALA A 182 -13.59 10.95 -2.12
C ALA A 182 -12.39 11.73 -1.60
N LEU A 183 -12.00 11.45 -0.36
CA LEU A 183 -10.70 11.85 0.17
C LEU A 183 -9.88 10.58 0.37
N ASP A 184 -8.65 10.58 -0.10
CA ASP A 184 -7.70 9.49 0.13
C ASP A 184 -6.52 10.00 0.95
N LEU A 185 -6.08 9.20 1.91
CA LEU A 185 -4.97 9.47 2.82
C LEU A 185 -4.01 8.27 2.81
N GLU A 186 -2.93 8.42 2.05
CA GLU A 186 -1.90 7.40 1.87
C GLU A 186 -0.83 7.49 2.97
N PHE A 187 -0.48 6.36 3.57
CA PHE A 187 0.75 6.22 4.36
C PHE A 187 1.85 5.67 3.45
N ASP A 188 3.04 6.26 3.46
CA ASP A 188 4.21 5.72 2.75
C ASP A 188 5.01 4.82 3.70
N LEU A 189 4.62 3.54 3.84
CA LEU A 189 5.43 2.57 4.61
C LEU A 189 6.80 2.33 4.01
N ALA A 190 6.96 2.59 2.72
CA ALA A 190 8.23 2.46 2.04
C ALA A 190 9.19 3.59 2.42
N HIS A 191 8.69 4.66 3.07
CA HIS A 191 9.50 5.79 3.47
C HIS A 191 10.63 5.31 4.39
N PRO A 192 11.91 5.45 3.98
CA PRO A 192 13.04 4.88 4.72
C PRO A 192 13.22 5.36 6.16
N ALA A 193 12.65 6.51 6.52
CA ALA A 193 12.66 7.02 7.89
C ALA A 193 11.37 6.72 8.68
N PHE A 194 10.42 5.97 8.11
CA PHE A 194 9.15 5.67 8.80
C PHE A 194 9.38 4.76 9.99
N ILE A 195 10.00 3.59 9.78
CA ILE A 195 10.43 2.67 10.85
C ILE A 195 11.93 2.49 10.75
N VAL A 196 12.66 2.97 11.75
CA VAL A 196 14.12 2.84 11.83
C VAL A 196 14.47 1.88 12.95
N ALA A 197 15.03 0.74 12.57
CA ALA A 197 15.67 -0.17 13.50
C ALA A 197 17.05 0.37 13.88
N HIS A 198 17.30 0.55 15.17
CA HIS A 198 18.64 0.85 15.67
C HIS A 198 19.18 -0.39 16.39
N THR A 199 19.69 -1.30 15.59
CA THR A 199 20.40 -2.50 16.05
C THR A 199 21.66 -2.08 16.80
N LEU A 200 21.87 -2.67 17.97
CA LEU A 200 23.10 -2.55 18.73
C LEU A 200 23.94 -3.82 18.52
N PRO A 201 25.27 -3.76 18.66
CA PRO A 201 26.08 -4.96 18.80
C PRO A 201 25.48 -5.87 19.89
N VAL A 202 25.48 -7.20 19.66
CA VAL A 202 24.79 -8.21 20.48
C VAL A 202 25.07 -8.08 22.00
N ALA A 203 26.22 -7.51 22.38
CA ALA A 203 26.62 -7.27 23.77
C ALA A 203 26.06 -5.99 24.42
N ALA A 204 25.32 -5.13 23.70
CA ALA A 204 24.96 -3.76 24.13
C ALA A 204 23.45 -3.51 24.35
N GLY A 205 22.58 -4.48 24.09
CA GLY A 205 21.14 -4.40 24.40
C GLY A 205 20.22 -4.78 23.23
N ALA A 206 18.91 -4.72 23.45
CA ALA A 206 17.90 -5.03 22.43
C ALA A 206 17.80 -3.94 21.35
N THR A 207 17.40 -4.33 20.15
CA THR A 207 17.07 -3.39 19.05
C THR A 207 15.93 -2.48 19.48
N LEU A 208 16.15 -1.17 19.35
CA LEU A 208 15.09 -0.17 19.53
C LEU A 208 14.53 0.23 18.16
N TRP A 209 13.21 0.42 18.12
CA TRP A 209 12.47 0.75 16.91
C TRP A 209 11.93 2.16 17.02
N ALA A 210 12.47 3.10 16.26
CA ALA A 210 11.93 4.44 16.17
C ALA A 210 10.88 4.50 15.05
N VAL A 211 9.66 4.91 15.39
CA VAL A 211 8.58 5.09 14.40
C VAL A 211 8.26 6.57 14.27
N ASN A 212 8.43 7.10 13.06
CA ASN A 212 8.32 8.51 12.75
C ASN A 212 7.21 8.79 11.74
N PHE A 213 6.14 9.42 12.20
CA PHE A 213 5.03 9.85 11.35
C PHE A 213 5.24 11.22 10.69
N ASN A 214 6.39 11.87 10.89
CA ASN A 214 6.73 13.15 10.26
C ASN A 214 7.55 12.94 8.99
N GLY A 215 6.97 13.20 7.82
CA GLY A 215 7.60 12.99 6.50
C GLY A 215 7.16 11.77 5.65
N PRO A 216 6.48 10.71 6.15
CA PRO A 216 6.09 9.55 5.35
C PRO A 216 4.75 9.74 4.64
N VAL A 217 4.29 10.97 4.43
CA VAL A 217 3.08 11.23 3.65
C VAL A 217 3.50 11.90 2.37
N ARG A 218 3.78 11.09 1.36
CA ARG A 218 3.79 11.54 -0.03
C ARG A 218 2.63 10.89 -0.75
N HIS A 219 1.81 11.73 -1.36
CA HIS A 219 0.69 11.25 -2.14
C HIS A 219 1.19 10.77 -3.49
N ARG A 220 0.71 9.60 -3.89
CA ARG A 220 0.66 9.21 -5.29
C ARG A 220 -0.75 9.52 -5.80
N PRO A 221 -0.93 10.09 -7.00
CA PRO A 221 -2.27 10.24 -7.57
C PRO A 221 -3.02 8.90 -7.59
N VAL A 222 -4.21 8.89 -6.99
CA VAL A 222 -5.06 7.71 -6.87
C VAL A 222 -5.93 7.62 -8.13
N PRO A 223 -5.99 6.45 -8.79
CA PRO A 223 -6.83 6.25 -9.96
C PRO A 223 -8.33 6.29 -9.61
N ALA A 224 -9.17 6.31 -10.65
CA ALA A 224 -10.62 6.43 -10.51
C ALA A 224 -11.23 5.45 -9.48
N LEU A 225 -12.14 5.97 -8.63
CA LEU A 225 -12.78 5.26 -7.51
C LEU A 225 -13.45 3.93 -7.89
N ALA A 226 -13.90 3.79 -9.15
CA ALA A 226 -14.51 2.58 -9.69
C ALA A 226 -13.60 1.34 -9.62
N GLY A 227 -12.28 1.55 -9.48
CA GLY A 227 -11.27 0.50 -9.39
C GLY A 227 -10.94 0.05 -7.97
N LEU A 228 -11.45 0.74 -6.93
CA LEU A 228 -11.13 0.44 -5.55
C LEU A 228 -11.95 -0.76 -5.04
N LEU A 229 -11.25 -1.83 -4.69
CA LEU A 229 -11.81 -3.01 -4.03
C LEU A 229 -11.65 -2.87 -2.51
N LEU A 230 -12.77 -2.78 -1.79
CA LEU A 230 -12.79 -3.04 -0.36
C LEU A 230 -12.49 -4.52 -0.14
N ARG A 231 -11.23 -4.82 0.20
CA ARG A 231 -10.71 -6.18 0.36
C ARG A 231 -11.55 -6.98 1.33
N HIS A 232 -11.69 -6.52 2.58
CA HIS A 232 -12.58 -7.14 3.57
C HIS A 232 -13.17 -6.10 4.50
N THR A 233 -14.49 -6.04 4.59
CA THR A 233 -15.18 -5.42 5.71
C THR A 233 -15.83 -6.51 6.53
N TYR A 234 -15.58 -6.49 7.83
CA TYR A 234 -16.31 -7.33 8.77
C TYR A 234 -17.48 -6.56 9.36
N GLY A 235 -18.52 -7.28 9.70
CA GLY A 235 -19.60 -6.72 10.46
C GLY A 235 -20.64 -7.74 10.85
N THR A 236 -21.53 -7.32 11.72
CA THR A 236 -22.72 -8.05 12.09
C THR A 236 -23.86 -7.53 11.23
N VAL A 237 -24.53 -8.42 10.49
CA VAL A 237 -25.66 -8.01 9.65
C VAL A 237 -26.81 -7.56 10.53
N LYS A 238 -27.25 -6.31 10.36
CA LYS A 238 -28.38 -5.74 11.08
C LYS A 238 -29.69 -6.13 10.42
N LEU A 239 -29.75 -6.01 9.09
CA LEU A 239 -30.91 -6.34 8.28
C LEU A 239 -30.53 -6.54 6.81
N VAL A 240 -31.37 -7.29 6.10
CA VAL A 240 -31.48 -7.24 4.64
C VAL A 240 -32.60 -6.27 4.31
N ALA A 241 -32.38 -5.39 3.33
CA ALA A 241 -33.35 -4.39 2.90
C ALA A 241 -34.64 -5.07 2.41
N SER A 242 -35.77 -4.39 2.54
CA SER A 242 -37.08 -4.96 2.17
C SER A 242 -37.26 -5.22 0.67
N ASP A 243 -36.36 -4.68 -0.17
CA ASP A 243 -36.30 -4.96 -1.60
C ASP A 243 -35.29 -6.07 -1.94
N ASP A 244 -34.70 -6.70 -0.92
CA ASP A 244 -33.70 -7.77 -0.97
C ASP A 244 -32.37 -7.40 -1.66
N LYS A 245 -32.19 -6.15 -2.13
CA LYS A 245 -31.04 -5.77 -2.95
C LYS A 245 -29.77 -5.51 -2.16
N SER A 246 -29.90 -5.23 -0.87
CA SER A 246 -28.77 -4.81 -0.04
C SER A 246 -28.85 -5.35 1.37
N LEU A 247 -27.68 -5.52 1.98
CA LEU A 247 -27.52 -5.78 3.40
C LEU A 247 -26.99 -4.52 4.09
N THR A 248 -27.42 -4.30 5.33
CA THR A 248 -26.86 -3.29 6.22
C THR A 248 -26.11 -4.01 7.33
N LEU A 249 -24.82 -3.72 7.47
CA LEU A 249 -23.97 -4.26 8.53
C LEU A 249 -23.61 -3.18 9.54
N THR A 250 -23.48 -3.58 10.80
CA THR A 250 -22.73 -2.83 11.80
C THR A 250 -21.30 -3.34 11.75
N LYS A 251 -20.33 -2.45 11.53
CA LYS A 251 -18.94 -2.84 11.28
C LYS A 251 -18.31 -3.41 12.55
N ASP A 252 -17.58 -4.50 12.37
CA ASP A 252 -16.79 -5.16 13.38
C ASP A 252 -15.31 -5.09 12.97
N PHE A 253 -14.42 -5.09 13.96
CA PHE A 253 -12.97 -5.14 13.76
C PHE A 253 -12.40 -6.38 14.44
N PRO A 254 -11.30 -6.96 13.93
CA PRO A 254 -10.56 -7.97 14.68
C PRO A 254 -9.92 -7.41 15.95
N VAL A 255 -9.68 -8.28 16.91
CA VAL A 255 -8.76 -8.04 18.02
C VAL A 255 -7.32 -8.18 17.52
N LEU A 256 -6.50 -7.16 17.80
CA LEU A 256 -5.06 -7.21 17.54
C LEU A 256 -4.28 -6.96 18.84
N PRO A 257 -3.26 -7.77 19.20
CA PRO A 257 -2.82 -9.00 18.50
C PRO A 257 -3.89 -10.10 18.47
N VAL A 258 -3.88 -10.90 17.41
CA VAL A 258 -4.87 -11.96 17.17
C VAL A 258 -4.95 -12.94 18.34
N THR A 259 -6.17 -13.30 18.69
CA THR A 259 -6.52 -14.31 19.69
C THR A 259 -7.00 -15.59 19.03
N ASN A 260 -6.92 -16.73 19.73
CA ASN A 260 -7.40 -18.00 19.20
C ASN A 260 -8.33 -18.71 20.21
N PRO A 261 -9.64 -18.83 19.95
CA PRO A 261 -10.35 -18.37 18.75
C PRO A 261 -10.45 -16.83 18.68
N GLU A 262 -10.51 -16.29 17.47
CA GLU A 262 -10.58 -14.85 17.25
C GLU A 262 -11.97 -14.27 17.60
N THR A 263 -12.00 -13.02 18.08
CA THR A 263 -13.24 -12.34 18.50
C THR A 263 -13.37 -10.96 17.86
N ALA A 264 -14.61 -10.50 17.70
CA ALA A 264 -14.91 -9.19 17.13
C ALA A 264 -14.85 -8.08 18.20
N VAL A 265 -14.32 -6.92 17.80
CA VAL A 265 -14.50 -5.62 18.46
C VAL A 265 -15.59 -4.87 17.70
N GLY A 266 -16.77 -4.78 18.31
CA GLY A 266 -17.91 -4.09 17.71
C GLY A 266 -17.70 -2.58 17.60
N SER A 267 -18.29 -1.97 16.57
CA SER A 267 -18.33 -0.51 16.39
C SER A 267 -19.76 0.00 16.23
N SER A 268 -19.93 1.33 16.16
CA SER A 268 -21.20 1.96 15.82
C SER A 268 -21.33 2.31 14.34
N LEU A 269 -20.32 1.98 13.52
CA LEU A 269 -20.30 2.33 12.10
C LEU A 269 -21.22 1.40 11.33
N THR A 270 -22.04 1.95 10.44
CA THR A 270 -22.94 1.16 9.59
C THR A 270 -22.61 1.32 8.13
N LEU A 271 -22.69 0.22 7.38
CA LEU A 271 -22.43 0.21 5.94
C LEU A 271 -23.55 -0.53 5.22
N GLN A 272 -23.98 0.03 4.08
CA GLN A 272 -24.92 -0.62 3.17
C GLN A 272 -24.15 -1.18 1.97
N ILE A 273 -24.37 -2.44 1.65
CA ILE A 273 -23.71 -3.12 0.54
C ILE A 273 -24.76 -3.82 -0.32
N TYR A 274 -24.71 -3.60 -1.62
CA TYR A 274 -25.62 -4.15 -2.62
C TYR A 274 -25.10 -5.47 -3.19
N ALA A 275 -25.98 -6.39 -3.55
CA ALA A 275 -25.59 -7.56 -4.34
C ALA A 275 -25.20 -7.14 -5.77
N ASP A 276 -24.22 -7.82 -6.37
CA ASP A 276 -23.96 -7.70 -7.80
C ASP A 276 -25.08 -8.39 -8.60
N ALA A 277 -26.12 -7.62 -8.96
CA ALA A 277 -27.25 -8.14 -9.73
C ALA A 277 -26.88 -8.56 -11.17
N THR A 278 -25.76 -8.06 -11.71
CA THR A 278 -25.33 -8.34 -13.08
C THR A 278 -24.58 -9.66 -13.14
N ASN A 279 -23.51 -9.79 -12.34
CA ASN A 279 -22.57 -10.91 -12.39
C ASN A 279 -22.85 -11.96 -11.32
N GLY A 280 -23.59 -11.59 -10.28
CA GLY A 280 -23.79 -12.39 -9.09
C GLY A 280 -22.71 -12.14 -8.04
N THR A 281 -23.13 -12.16 -6.78
CA THR A 281 -22.28 -12.18 -5.58
C THR A 281 -22.02 -13.62 -5.19
N ILE A 282 -20.76 -14.01 -4.95
CA ILE A 282 -20.46 -15.34 -4.40
C ILE A 282 -20.78 -15.32 -2.91
N PHE A 283 -21.75 -16.12 -2.48
CA PHE A 283 -22.19 -16.22 -1.11
C PHE A 283 -21.74 -17.55 -0.49
N TYR A 284 -21.00 -17.46 0.62
CA TYR A 284 -20.59 -18.59 1.43
C TYR A 284 -21.37 -18.59 2.75
N ASP A 285 -22.21 -19.60 2.96
CA ASP A 285 -22.66 -19.94 4.31
C ASP A 285 -21.62 -20.87 4.91
N VAL A 286 -20.74 -20.29 5.74
CA VAL A 286 -19.60 -21.00 6.33
C VAL A 286 -20.09 -22.03 7.35
N ASP A 287 -21.21 -21.76 8.03
CA ASP A 287 -21.80 -22.69 9.01
C ASP A 287 -22.37 -23.91 8.29
N ALA A 288 -23.06 -23.70 7.16
CA ALA A 288 -23.63 -24.77 6.36
C ALA A 288 -22.63 -25.42 5.39
N LYS A 289 -21.42 -24.85 5.27
CA LYS A 289 -20.39 -25.24 4.28
C LYS A 289 -20.91 -25.24 2.84
N THR A 290 -21.66 -24.20 2.49
CA THR A 290 -22.22 -24.07 1.13
C THR A 290 -21.70 -22.83 0.43
N ARG A 291 -21.63 -22.92 -0.90
CA ARG A 291 -21.25 -21.83 -1.81
C ARG A 291 -22.32 -21.67 -2.88
N THR A 292 -22.82 -20.46 -3.06
CA THR A 292 -23.80 -20.10 -4.10
C THR A 292 -23.42 -18.80 -4.79
N VAL A 293 -24.05 -18.52 -5.92
CA VAL A 293 -23.94 -17.23 -6.62
C VAL A 293 -25.33 -16.58 -6.61
N VAL A 294 -25.47 -15.42 -5.96
CA VAL A 294 -26.74 -14.74 -5.71
C VAL A 294 -26.80 -13.38 -6.40
N LYS A 295 -27.97 -12.98 -6.91
CA LYS A 295 -28.17 -11.67 -7.57
C LYS A 295 -28.87 -10.64 -6.69
N ASP A 296 -29.46 -11.10 -5.61
CA ASP A 296 -30.06 -10.37 -4.50
C ASP A 296 -29.87 -11.24 -3.24
N PHE A 297 -30.32 -10.76 -2.08
CA PHE A 297 -30.22 -11.47 -0.80
C PHE A 297 -31.56 -12.05 -0.34
N SER A 298 -32.48 -12.33 -1.27
CA SER A 298 -33.85 -12.74 -0.93
C SER A 298 -33.91 -14.09 -0.21
N ALA A 299 -33.06 -15.05 -0.59
CA ALA A 299 -32.97 -16.35 0.05
C ALA A 299 -32.30 -16.28 1.43
N GLU A 300 -31.49 -15.26 1.67
CA GLU A 300 -30.70 -15.04 2.87
C GLU A 300 -31.35 -14.04 3.85
N ALA A 301 -32.44 -13.38 3.46
CA ALA A 301 -33.08 -12.30 4.22
C ALA A 301 -33.49 -12.70 5.65
N ALA A 302 -33.88 -13.96 5.85
CA ALA A 302 -34.27 -14.48 7.16
C ALA A 302 -33.10 -15.03 8.00
N THR A 303 -31.96 -15.35 7.37
CA THR A 303 -30.86 -16.09 8.02
C THR A 303 -29.63 -15.23 8.29
N LEU A 304 -29.45 -14.14 7.55
CA LEU A 304 -28.33 -13.23 7.73
C LEU A 304 -28.41 -12.34 8.98
N PRO A 305 -29.57 -11.76 9.36
CA PRO A 305 -29.63 -10.86 10.51
C PRO A 305 -29.05 -11.50 11.78
N GLY A 306 -28.06 -10.85 12.39
CA GLY A 306 -27.32 -11.32 13.56
C GLY A 306 -26.10 -12.20 13.28
N LYS A 307 -25.86 -12.65 12.04
CA LYS A 307 -24.62 -13.34 11.66
C LYS A 307 -23.47 -12.33 11.50
N TYR A 308 -22.25 -12.79 11.78
CA TYR A 308 -21.03 -12.13 11.36
C TYR A 308 -20.82 -12.37 9.87
N VAL A 309 -20.41 -11.33 9.15
CA VAL A 309 -20.03 -11.39 7.76
C VAL A 309 -18.63 -10.85 7.54
N ARG A 310 -17.92 -11.46 6.59
CA ARG A 310 -16.82 -10.83 5.86
C ARG A 310 -17.35 -10.49 4.47
N VAL A 311 -17.09 -9.29 3.99
CA VAL A 311 -17.54 -8.85 2.66
C VAL A 311 -16.38 -8.28 1.88
N ALA A 312 -16.14 -8.82 0.68
CA ALA A 312 -15.33 -8.19 -0.34
C ALA A 312 -16.26 -7.41 -1.27
N ALA A 313 -16.05 -6.11 -1.41
CA ALA A 313 -16.92 -5.21 -2.18
C ALA A 313 -16.12 -4.23 -3.05
N ARG A 314 -16.77 -3.65 -4.06
CA ARG A 314 -16.18 -2.60 -4.91
C ARG A 314 -17.00 -1.33 -4.86
N TYR A 315 -16.33 -0.18 -4.89
CA TYR A 315 -17.02 1.10 -5.10
C TYR A 315 -17.47 1.23 -6.56
N GLN A 316 -18.66 1.78 -6.73
CA GLN A 316 -19.17 2.24 -8.01
C GLN A 316 -18.91 3.74 -8.17
N ASN A 317 -19.04 4.24 -9.40
CA ASN A 317 -18.87 5.66 -9.71
C ASN A 317 -19.82 6.58 -8.92
N ASP A 318 -20.97 6.07 -8.50
CA ASP A 318 -21.95 6.79 -7.68
C ASP A 318 -21.66 6.71 -6.16
N GLY A 319 -20.58 6.05 -5.76
CA GLY A 319 -20.19 5.83 -4.36
C GLY A 319 -20.88 4.65 -3.69
N THR A 320 -21.74 3.90 -4.39
CA THR A 320 -22.34 2.68 -3.83
C THR A 320 -21.33 1.55 -3.74
N LEU A 321 -21.56 0.61 -2.82
CA LEU A 321 -20.75 -0.59 -2.65
C LEU A 321 -21.47 -1.82 -3.19
N ILE A 322 -20.82 -2.54 -4.10
CA ILE A 322 -21.31 -3.80 -4.63
C ILE A 322 -20.48 -4.95 -4.07
N ALA A 323 -21.13 -5.91 -3.42
CA ALA A 323 -20.52 -7.14 -2.93
C ALA A 323 -20.10 -8.01 -4.12
N LEU A 324 -18.85 -8.47 -4.07
CA LEU A 324 -18.33 -9.51 -4.94
C LEU A 324 -18.39 -10.87 -4.25
N ARG A 325 -18.03 -10.90 -2.96
CA ARG A 325 -18.12 -12.08 -2.12
C ARG A 325 -18.60 -11.75 -0.71
N VAL A 326 -19.41 -12.63 -0.14
CA VAL A 326 -19.88 -12.57 1.24
C VAL A 326 -19.65 -13.92 1.90
N TRP A 327 -18.99 -13.93 3.06
CA TRP A 327 -18.92 -15.10 3.94
C TRP A 327 -19.73 -14.81 5.18
N ALA A 328 -20.64 -15.69 5.55
CA ALA A 328 -21.51 -15.54 6.71
C ALA A 328 -21.34 -16.70 7.69
N SER A 329 -21.23 -16.38 8.98
CA SER A 329 -21.19 -17.34 10.08
C SER A 329 -21.79 -16.76 11.34
N SER A 330 -22.33 -17.64 12.19
CA SER A 330 -22.66 -17.33 13.58
C SER A 330 -21.44 -17.14 14.49
N ILE A 331 -20.23 -17.48 14.02
CA ILE A 331 -18.97 -17.40 14.76
C ILE A 331 -17.98 -16.49 14.01
N PHE A 332 -17.52 -15.41 14.65
CA PHE A 332 -16.58 -14.47 14.04
C PHE A 332 -15.28 -15.14 13.58
N ALA A 333 -14.71 -16.03 14.39
CA ALA A 333 -13.49 -16.77 14.06
C ALA A 333 -13.57 -17.55 12.72
N ASN A 334 -14.77 -17.94 12.29
CA ASN A 334 -14.97 -18.67 11.03
C ASN A 334 -14.98 -17.77 9.80
N VAL A 335 -15.32 -16.48 9.94
CA VAL A 335 -15.29 -15.49 8.84
C VAL A 335 -14.04 -14.62 8.87
N TRP A 336 -13.31 -14.61 9.98
CA TRP A 336 -12.07 -13.87 10.14
C TRP A 336 -10.96 -14.36 9.21
N LEU A 337 -10.62 -15.66 9.25
CA LEU A 337 -9.48 -16.19 8.49
C LEU A 337 -9.74 -16.17 6.98
N SER A 338 -8.96 -15.39 6.24
CA SER A 338 -9.03 -15.34 4.77
C SER A 338 -7.72 -15.71 4.10
N PRO A 339 -7.71 -16.64 3.14
CA PRO A 339 -6.62 -16.79 2.18
C PRO A 339 -6.69 -15.74 1.06
N GLU A 340 -7.02 -14.48 1.36
CA GLU A 340 -7.12 -13.43 0.35
C GLU A 340 -6.10 -12.34 0.67
N GLY A 341 -5.14 -12.18 -0.23
CA GLY A 341 -4.02 -11.31 0.00
C GLY A 341 -2.83 -11.63 -0.89
N HIS A 342 -1.67 -11.29 -0.36
CA HIS A 342 -0.45 -11.51 -1.10
C HIS A 342 -0.03 -12.97 -1.09
N VAL A 343 0.38 -13.45 -2.26
CA VAL A 343 1.13 -14.70 -2.36
C VAL A 343 2.48 -14.49 -1.69
N LEU A 344 2.70 -15.22 -0.60
CA LEU A 344 3.92 -15.26 0.20
C LEU A 344 4.90 -16.34 -0.27
N HIS A 345 4.38 -17.41 -0.87
CA HIS A 345 5.16 -18.52 -1.38
C HIS A 345 4.42 -19.27 -2.49
N VAL A 346 5.16 -19.79 -3.47
CA VAL A 346 4.65 -20.71 -4.49
C VAL A 346 5.51 -21.97 -4.48
N ASP A 347 4.94 -23.10 -4.08
CA ASP A 347 5.60 -24.42 -4.10
C ASP A 347 5.10 -25.23 -5.30
N THR A 348 5.90 -25.27 -6.36
CA THR A 348 5.57 -26.05 -7.57
C THR A 348 5.82 -27.55 -7.41
N ALA A 349 6.41 -28.01 -6.30
CA ALA A 349 6.65 -29.43 -6.05
C ALA A 349 5.49 -30.08 -5.27
N THR A 350 4.78 -29.28 -4.47
CA THR A 350 3.61 -29.74 -3.68
C THR A 350 2.29 -29.15 -4.16
N ASP A 351 2.32 -28.30 -5.18
CA ASP A 351 1.18 -27.55 -5.72
C ASP A 351 0.48 -26.68 -4.66
N ILE A 352 1.25 -26.18 -3.70
CA ILE A 352 0.76 -25.33 -2.61
C ILE A 352 1.26 -23.90 -2.80
N ILE A 353 0.33 -22.95 -2.81
CA ILE A 353 0.65 -21.54 -2.60
C ILE A 353 0.41 -21.18 -1.13
N THR A 354 1.18 -20.24 -0.61
CA THR A 354 0.90 -19.63 0.71
C THR A 354 0.41 -18.22 0.48
N VAL A 355 -0.79 -17.90 0.98
CA VAL A 355 -1.40 -16.57 0.85
C VAL A 355 -1.49 -15.92 2.22
N ALA A 356 -1.09 -14.65 2.34
CA ALA A 356 -1.23 -13.89 3.57
C ALA A 356 -2.70 -13.68 3.92
N ASN A 357 -3.06 -13.94 5.18
CA ASN A 357 -4.31 -13.48 5.76
C ASN A 357 -4.23 -12.01 6.21
N GLU A 358 -5.30 -11.53 6.84
CA GLU A 358 -5.44 -10.14 7.30
C GLU A 358 -4.49 -9.75 8.43
N SER A 359 -3.82 -10.72 9.04
CA SER A 359 -2.74 -10.50 10.02
C SER A 359 -1.36 -10.72 9.43
N GLY A 360 -1.26 -10.90 8.11
CA GLY A 360 0.01 -11.18 7.43
C GLY A 360 0.55 -12.60 7.67
N VAL A 361 -0.24 -13.49 8.27
CA VAL A 361 0.10 -14.89 8.51
C VAL A 361 -0.22 -15.74 7.28
N GLY A 362 0.65 -16.68 6.93
CA GLY A 362 0.50 -17.51 5.76
C GLY A 362 -0.56 -18.60 5.92
N VAL A 363 -1.50 -18.65 4.97
CA VAL A 363 -2.49 -19.72 4.82
C VAL A 363 -2.09 -20.61 3.64
N PRO A 364 -1.82 -21.91 3.86
CA PRO A 364 -1.50 -22.83 2.78
C PRO A 364 -2.76 -23.17 1.97
N VAL A 365 -2.64 -23.07 0.66
CA VAL A 365 -3.70 -23.31 -0.32
C VAL A 365 -3.20 -24.28 -1.38
N MET A 366 -3.85 -25.44 -1.48
CA MET A 366 -3.57 -26.42 -2.53
C MET A 366 -4.25 -26.01 -3.83
N ILE A 367 -3.49 -26.05 -4.92
CA ILE A 367 -3.97 -25.90 -6.29
C ILE A 367 -4.27 -27.28 -6.84
N GLY A 368 -5.56 -27.58 -7.04
CA GLY A 368 -6.02 -28.83 -7.62
C GLY A 368 -6.01 -28.79 -9.14
N ALA A 369 -6.17 -29.95 -9.78
CA ALA A 369 -6.20 -30.07 -11.25
C ALA A 369 -7.29 -29.21 -11.92
N ASN A 370 -8.38 -28.92 -11.19
CA ASN A 370 -9.52 -28.14 -11.68
C ASN A 370 -9.52 -26.69 -11.19
N THR A 371 -8.50 -26.25 -10.45
CA THR A 371 -8.46 -24.87 -9.94
C THR A 371 -8.36 -23.90 -11.13
N GLU A 372 -9.32 -23.01 -11.27
CA GLU A 372 -9.35 -22.02 -12.34
C GLU A 372 -8.68 -20.70 -11.90
N PHE A 373 -7.88 -20.11 -12.79
CA PHE A 373 -7.24 -18.81 -12.56
C PHE A 373 -7.93 -17.74 -13.37
N PHE A 374 -8.26 -16.63 -12.74
CA PHE A 374 -8.87 -15.45 -13.39
C PHE A 374 -7.96 -14.24 -13.18
N TYR A 375 -7.92 -13.32 -14.14
CA TYR A 375 -7.35 -11.99 -13.94
C TYR A 375 -8.49 -10.97 -13.94
N ARG A 376 -8.79 -10.43 -12.76
CA ARG A 376 -9.89 -9.48 -12.60
C ARG A 376 -9.47 -8.12 -13.13
N THR A 377 -10.27 -7.53 -14.01
CA THR A 377 -10.16 -6.09 -14.27
C THR A 377 -11.38 -5.41 -13.63
N PRO A 378 -11.24 -4.74 -12.48
CA PRO A 378 -12.37 -4.25 -11.67
C PRO A 378 -13.40 -3.40 -12.43
N ALA A 379 -12.99 -2.77 -13.54
CA ALA A 379 -13.80 -1.89 -14.39
C ALA A 379 -14.55 -2.61 -15.54
N ASN A 380 -14.28 -3.88 -15.84
CA ASN A 380 -14.93 -4.59 -16.95
C ASN A 380 -15.44 -5.98 -16.54
N ALA A 381 -16.70 -6.00 -16.12
CA ALA A 381 -17.41 -7.21 -15.70
C ALA A 381 -17.49 -8.34 -16.76
N LEU A 382 -17.31 -8.03 -18.05
CA LEU A 382 -17.37 -9.04 -19.12
C LEU A 382 -16.05 -9.78 -19.35
N THR A 383 -14.91 -9.21 -18.92
CA THR A 383 -13.61 -9.89 -18.97
C THR A 383 -13.37 -10.83 -17.79
N ASP A 384 -14.20 -10.75 -16.74
CA ASP A 384 -14.05 -11.49 -15.49
C ASP A 384 -14.62 -12.93 -15.52
N THR A 385 -15.17 -13.39 -16.64
CA THR A 385 -15.87 -14.70 -16.72
C THR A 385 -15.06 -15.81 -17.38
N THR A 386 -13.87 -15.54 -17.90
CA THR A 386 -13.05 -16.53 -18.62
C THR A 386 -11.76 -16.82 -17.86
N PRO A 387 -11.49 -18.08 -17.49
CA PRO A 387 -10.20 -18.44 -16.89
C PRO A 387 -9.03 -18.14 -17.84
N ILE A 388 -7.94 -17.59 -17.30
CA ILE A 388 -6.66 -17.40 -18.00
C ILE A 388 -5.75 -18.63 -17.89
N GLY A 389 -6.12 -19.60 -17.05
CA GLY A 389 -5.40 -20.85 -16.86
C GLY A 389 -6.13 -21.79 -15.90
N THR A 390 -5.67 -23.03 -15.83
CA THR A 390 -6.24 -24.07 -14.96
C THR A 390 -5.15 -24.99 -14.43
N GLY A 391 -5.30 -25.38 -13.17
CA GLY A 391 -4.50 -26.42 -12.53
C GLY A 391 -3.06 -26.02 -12.17
N PRO A 392 -2.27 -26.96 -11.61
CA PRO A 392 -0.93 -26.67 -11.11
C PRO A 392 0.07 -26.22 -12.17
N GLY A 393 -0.20 -26.52 -13.45
CA GLY A 393 0.63 -26.06 -14.57
C GLY A 393 0.83 -24.55 -14.60
N PHE A 394 -0.16 -23.78 -14.11
CA PHE A 394 -0.08 -22.32 -13.99
C PHE A 394 1.04 -21.86 -13.04
N LEU A 395 1.35 -22.65 -11.99
CA LEU A 395 2.45 -22.37 -11.08
C LEU A 395 3.80 -22.62 -11.76
N THR A 396 3.93 -23.75 -12.47
CA THR A 396 5.19 -24.12 -13.14
C THR A 396 5.57 -23.15 -14.28
N SER A 397 4.58 -22.51 -14.91
CA SER A 397 4.80 -21.48 -15.92
C SER A 397 5.29 -20.13 -15.37
N HIS A 398 5.37 -19.98 -14.03
CA HIS A 398 5.64 -18.69 -13.35
C HIS A 398 4.60 -17.60 -13.68
N ASP A 399 3.38 -18.02 -14.02
CA ASP A 399 2.26 -17.11 -14.26
C ASP A 399 1.60 -16.65 -12.95
N LEU A 400 1.98 -17.27 -11.82
CA LEU A 400 1.76 -16.80 -10.46
C LEU A 400 3.08 -16.85 -9.68
N VAL A 401 3.51 -15.71 -9.14
CA VAL A 401 4.74 -15.61 -8.33
C VAL A 401 4.48 -14.89 -7.01
N ARG A 402 5.43 -15.00 -6.07
CA ARG A 402 5.40 -14.23 -4.82
C ARG A 402 5.29 -12.73 -5.11
N GLY A 403 4.40 -12.07 -4.36
CA GLY A 403 4.09 -10.66 -4.51
C GLY A 403 2.78 -10.38 -5.25
N PHE A 404 2.29 -11.34 -6.05
CA PHE A 404 0.94 -11.24 -6.63
C PHE A 404 -0.10 -11.15 -5.53
N LYS A 405 -1.21 -10.48 -5.84
CA LYS A 405 -2.36 -10.40 -4.95
C LYS A 405 -3.51 -11.21 -5.53
N VAL A 406 -4.05 -12.10 -4.71
CA VAL A 406 -5.06 -13.06 -5.12
C VAL A 406 -6.21 -13.10 -4.13
N HIS A 407 -7.36 -13.50 -4.64
CA HIS A 407 -8.46 -13.99 -3.83
C HIS A 407 -8.69 -15.46 -4.11
N VAL A 408 -8.84 -16.24 -3.05
CA VAL A 408 -9.05 -17.68 -3.15
C VAL A 408 -10.51 -18.00 -2.83
N SER A 409 -11.20 -18.55 -3.83
CA SER A 409 -12.46 -19.26 -3.60
C SER A 409 -12.12 -20.70 -3.24
N ALA A 410 -12.44 -21.14 -2.02
CA ALA A 410 -12.16 -22.50 -1.58
C ALA A 410 -13.31 -23.46 -1.87
N VAL A 411 -12.98 -24.74 -2.05
CA VAL A 411 -13.96 -25.83 -2.09
C VAL A 411 -14.59 -26.05 -0.70
N ASP A 412 -13.76 -26.13 0.35
CA ASP A 412 -14.16 -26.06 1.76
C ASP A 412 -13.22 -25.07 2.47
N PRO A 413 -13.72 -23.91 2.93
CA PRO A 413 -12.90 -22.89 3.59
C PRO A 413 -12.34 -23.32 4.95
N LEU A 414 -12.83 -24.44 5.53
CA LEU A 414 -12.37 -24.97 6.82
C LEU A 414 -11.46 -26.20 6.67
N ALA A 415 -11.12 -26.62 5.45
CA ALA A 415 -10.21 -27.74 5.21
C ALA A 415 -8.74 -27.36 5.48
N THR A 416 -7.91 -28.34 5.85
CA THR A 416 -6.46 -28.16 6.04
C THR A 416 -5.67 -29.30 5.38
N PRO A 417 -4.88 -29.04 4.32
CA PRO A 417 -4.78 -27.75 3.61
C PRO A 417 -6.09 -27.43 2.89
N MET A 418 -6.39 -26.14 2.78
CA MET A 418 -7.55 -25.67 2.01
C MET A 418 -7.28 -25.88 0.52
N VAL A 419 -8.29 -26.31 -0.24
CA VAL A 419 -8.19 -26.53 -1.70
C VAL A 419 -8.89 -25.40 -2.44
N ALA A 420 -8.20 -24.78 -3.39
CA ALA A 420 -8.76 -23.73 -4.23
C ALA A 420 -9.69 -24.30 -5.30
N ASP A 421 -10.89 -23.74 -5.39
CA ASP A 421 -11.80 -23.86 -6.52
C ASP A 421 -11.40 -22.84 -7.60
N THR A 422 -11.25 -21.57 -7.21
CA THR A 422 -10.75 -20.50 -8.10
C THR A 422 -9.70 -19.64 -7.42
N ILE A 423 -8.80 -19.08 -8.22
CA ILE A 423 -7.84 -18.05 -7.85
C ILE A 423 -8.10 -16.82 -8.72
N ASP A 424 -8.56 -15.74 -8.11
CA ASP A 424 -8.78 -14.48 -8.78
C ASP A 424 -7.57 -13.56 -8.53
N ILE A 425 -6.75 -13.34 -9.55
CA ILE A 425 -5.61 -12.43 -9.52
C ILE A 425 -6.15 -11.00 -9.61
N GLU A 426 -6.08 -10.29 -8.50
CA GLU A 426 -6.41 -8.86 -8.40
C GLU A 426 -5.26 -8.01 -8.96
N THR A 427 -4.02 -8.41 -8.65
CA THR A 427 -2.84 -7.67 -9.08
C THR A 427 -1.71 -8.63 -9.41
N ALA A 428 -1.24 -8.54 -10.65
CA ALA A 428 0.01 -9.13 -11.09
C ALA A 428 1.12 -8.09 -10.98
N GLY A 429 1.97 -8.25 -9.97
CA GLY A 429 3.05 -7.31 -9.65
C GLY A 429 4.41 -7.99 -9.72
N TYR A 430 5.31 -7.42 -10.51
CA TYR A 430 6.72 -7.81 -10.53
C TYR A 430 7.57 -6.70 -9.92
N SER A 431 8.65 -7.06 -9.25
CA SER A 431 9.56 -6.11 -8.63
C SER A 431 10.97 -6.67 -8.56
N GLY A 432 11.92 -5.83 -8.18
CA GLY A 432 13.30 -6.26 -8.00
C GLY A 432 14.26 -5.44 -8.84
N ARG A 433 15.45 -6.02 -9.05
CA ARG A 433 16.49 -5.43 -9.88
C ARG A 433 16.02 -5.42 -11.33
N ILE A 434 16.15 -4.27 -11.99
CA ILE A 434 15.89 -4.12 -13.43
C ILE A 434 17.19 -4.37 -14.20
N SER A 435 17.09 -5.08 -15.32
CA SER A 435 18.22 -5.27 -16.23
C SER A 435 17.75 -5.47 -17.67
N ALA A 436 18.69 -5.34 -18.61
CA ALA A 436 18.49 -5.59 -20.04
C ALA A 436 17.30 -4.83 -20.64
N ALA A 437 17.01 -3.61 -20.15
CA ALA A 437 15.96 -2.80 -20.71
C ALA A 437 16.30 -2.45 -22.17
N ASN A 438 15.36 -2.70 -23.06
CA ASN A 438 15.49 -2.40 -24.48
C ASN A 438 14.17 -1.85 -25.01
N THR A 439 13.96 -1.86 -26.32
CA THR A 439 12.74 -1.33 -26.97
C THR A 439 11.52 -2.22 -26.81
N SER A 440 11.68 -3.49 -26.46
CA SER A 440 10.61 -4.49 -26.42
C SER A 440 10.21 -4.89 -25.01
N GLY A 441 11.10 -4.73 -24.03
CA GLY A 441 10.83 -5.08 -22.63
C GLY A 441 12.07 -4.98 -21.76
N PHE A 442 11.98 -5.56 -20.56
CA PHE A 442 13.09 -5.65 -19.62
C PHE A 442 12.93 -6.84 -18.66
N THR A 443 13.98 -7.13 -17.90
CA THR A 443 14.02 -8.26 -16.96
C THR A 443 13.96 -7.77 -15.52
N TYR A 444 13.05 -8.37 -14.73
CA TYR A 444 13.09 -8.30 -13.28
C TYR A 444 13.83 -9.51 -12.72
N THR A 445 14.76 -9.27 -11.81
CA THR A 445 15.32 -10.30 -10.93
C THR A 445 15.00 -9.95 -9.48
N ARG A 446 14.34 -10.87 -8.77
CA ARG A 446 14.00 -10.74 -7.36
C ARG A 446 14.56 -11.92 -6.59
N GLN A 447 15.23 -11.60 -5.49
CA GLN A 447 15.71 -12.57 -4.52
C GLN A 447 14.96 -12.37 -3.21
N PHE A 448 14.47 -13.45 -2.64
CA PHE A 448 13.76 -13.50 -1.36
C PHE A 448 14.58 -14.30 -0.35
N ALA A 449 14.18 -14.24 0.93
CA ALA A 449 14.83 -15.04 1.97
C ALA A 449 14.70 -16.55 1.71
N ARG A 450 13.59 -16.97 1.10
CA ARG A 450 13.41 -18.33 0.60
C ARG A 450 13.74 -18.38 -0.89
N ALA A 451 14.85 -19.01 -1.25
CA ALA A 451 15.35 -19.06 -2.62
C ALA A 451 14.38 -19.71 -3.63
N THR A 452 13.44 -20.55 -3.19
CA THR A 452 12.41 -21.12 -4.08
C THR A 452 11.34 -20.10 -4.49
N ASP A 453 11.31 -18.91 -3.89
CA ASP A 453 10.47 -17.79 -4.32
C ASP A 453 11.19 -16.87 -5.32
N ASP A 454 12.50 -17.03 -5.50
CA ASP A 454 13.29 -16.19 -6.39
C ASP A 454 12.77 -16.31 -7.82
N TYR A 455 12.75 -15.18 -8.53
CA TYR A 455 12.38 -15.17 -9.94
C TYR A 455 13.30 -14.30 -10.77
N THR A 456 13.45 -14.70 -12.03
CA THR A 456 14.02 -13.89 -13.09
C THR A 456 13.09 -13.97 -14.29
N VAL A 457 12.37 -12.88 -14.56
CA VAL A 457 11.31 -12.85 -15.58
C VAL A 457 11.56 -11.69 -16.53
N THR A 458 11.59 -11.99 -17.82
CA THR A 458 11.60 -10.99 -18.89
C THR A 458 10.18 -10.76 -19.35
N LEU A 459 9.73 -9.52 -19.29
CA LEU A 459 8.38 -9.14 -19.69
C LEU A 459 8.45 -8.14 -20.84
N ALA A 460 7.52 -8.25 -21.78
CA ALA A 460 7.36 -7.26 -22.84
C ALA A 460 6.67 -6.01 -22.28
N TYR A 461 6.94 -4.84 -22.85
CA TYR A 461 6.03 -3.70 -22.66
C TYR A 461 4.67 -4.03 -23.28
N ILE A 462 3.59 -3.47 -22.72
CA ILE A 462 2.32 -3.44 -23.45
C ILE A 462 2.49 -2.77 -24.82
N SER A 463 1.68 -3.17 -25.80
CA SER A 463 1.69 -2.57 -27.13
C SER A 463 1.52 -1.05 -27.07
N ALA A 464 2.24 -0.33 -27.92
CA ALA A 464 2.04 1.11 -28.11
C ALA A 464 0.61 1.47 -28.56
N SER A 465 -0.15 0.49 -29.06
CA SER A 465 -1.56 0.63 -29.43
C SER A 465 -2.54 0.17 -28.34
N SER A 466 -2.06 -0.29 -27.19
CA SER A 466 -2.92 -0.71 -26.08
C SER A 466 -3.31 0.49 -25.24
N ALA A 467 -4.60 0.59 -24.92
CA ALA A 467 -5.10 1.62 -24.02
C ALA A 467 -4.51 1.43 -22.62
N ASN A 468 -4.01 2.52 -22.06
CA ASN A 468 -3.47 2.59 -20.71
C ASN A 468 -3.96 3.88 -20.06
N VAL A 469 -3.72 4.06 -18.77
CA VAL A 469 -4.18 5.24 -18.03
C VAL A 469 -3.08 5.66 -17.06
N ASP A 470 -2.80 6.95 -17.06
CA ASP A 470 -1.84 7.54 -16.16
C ASP A 470 -2.40 7.61 -14.71
N PRO A 471 -1.57 7.93 -13.71
CA PRO A 471 -2.04 8.09 -12.33
C PRO A 471 -3.09 9.21 -12.14
N SER A 472 -3.20 10.18 -13.06
CA SER A 472 -4.22 11.25 -12.99
C SER A 472 -5.60 10.81 -13.52
N GLY A 473 -5.71 9.58 -14.02
CA GLY A 473 -6.92 9.06 -14.65
C GLY A 473 -7.04 9.43 -16.13
N THR A 474 -6.03 10.06 -16.71
CA THR A 474 -5.95 10.44 -18.12
C THR A 474 -5.63 9.23 -18.98
N SER A 475 -6.42 9.04 -20.05
CA SER A 475 -6.17 7.96 -21.01
C SER A 475 -4.88 8.21 -21.78
N VAL A 476 -4.01 7.21 -21.82
CA VAL A 476 -2.74 7.19 -22.56
C VAL A 476 -2.61 5.90 -23.36
N MET A 477 -1.58 5.81 -24.18
CA MET A 477 -1.34 4.63 -25.02
C MET A 477 0.04 4.05 -24.71
N GLY A 478 0.10 2.73 -24.56
CA GLY A 478 1.34 2.02 -24.31
C GLY A 478 1.96 2.27 -22.94
N PHE A 479 3.23 1.93 -22.82
CA PHE A 479 3.98 1.93 -21.57
C PHE A 479 4.21 3.33 -20.99
N LEU A 480 4.13 3.42 -19.66
CA LEU A 480 4.42 4.62 -18.88
C LEU A 480 5.24 4.27 -17.64
N TRP A 481 6.02 5.20 -17.12
CA TRP A 481 6.79 4.96 -15.90
C TRP A 481 7.01 6.23 -15.10
N TRP A 482 7.42 6.07 -13.84
CA TRP A 482 7.69 7.19 -12.94
C TRP A 482 8.92 6.88 -12.08
N ASP A 483 9.67 7.92 -11.74
CA ASP A 483 10.70 7.85 -10.73
C ASP A 483 10.07 8.22 -9.39
N PHE A 484 10.00 7.27 -8.46
CA PHE A 484 9.41 7.52 -7.15
C PHE A 484 10.08 8.65 -6.38
N THR A 485 11.36 8.89 -6.66
CA THR A 485 12.12 9.92 -5.98
C THR A 485 11.70 11.33 -6.40
N TYR A 486 11.02 11.43 -7.56
CA TYR A 486 10.52 12.65 -8.18
C TYR A 486 9.09 12.43 -8.73
N PRO A 487 8.09 12.21 -7.87
CA PRO A 487 6.77 11.66 -8.26
C PRO A 487 5.86 12.68 -8.97
N THR A 488 6.38 13.85 -9.37
CA THR A 488 5.54 14.98 -9.81
C THR A 488 4.94 14.79 -11.21
N LEU A 489 5.44 13.84 -12.02
CA LEU A 489 4.81 13.52 -13.32
C LEU A 489 5.17 12.11 -13.82
N ALA A 490 4.20 11.43 -14.42
CA ALA A 490 4.46 10.24 -15.19
C ALA A 490 5.18 10.56 -16.51
N ILE A 491 6.07 9.67 -16.95
CA ILE A 491 6.70 9.72 -18.26
C ILE A 491 5.95 8.75 -19.17
N GLU A 492 5.40 9.29 -20.26
CA GLU A 492 4.47 8.61 -21.16
C GLU A 492 4.70 9.02 -22.63
N GLY A 493 4.00 8.35 -23.55
CA GLY A 493 4.09 8.63 -24.99
C GLY A 493 5.31 8.01 -25.67
N SER A 494 5.61 8.48 -26.89
CA SER A 494 6.57 7.83 -27.80
C SER A 494 8.03 7.81 -27.29
N GLY A 495 8.38 8.70 -26.37
CA GLY A 495 9.72 8.76 -25.75
C GLY A 495 9.87 7.92 -24.48
N ALA A 496 8.78 7.40 -23.90
CA ALA A 496 8.79 6.82 -22.57
C ALA A 496 9.71 5.59 -22.45
N VAL A 497 9.65 4.69 -23.43
CA VAL A 497 10.49 3.48 -23.46
C VAL A 497 11.98 3.83 -23.54
N GLN A 498 12.37 4.75 -24.42
CA GLN A 498 13.79 5.11 -24.54
C GLN A 498 14.31 5.79 -23.27
N GLN A 499 13.52 6.70 -22.69
CA GLN A 499 13.91 7.35 -21.43
C GLN A 499 14.02 6.35 -20.27
N PHE A 500 13.15 5.33 -20.24
CA PHE A 500 13.25 4.25 -19.26
C PHE A 500 14.52 3.42 -19.44
N VAL A 501 14.86 3.07 -20.69
CA VAL A 501 16.10 2.36 -21.03
C VAL A 501 17.31 3.15 -20.55
N ASP A 502 17.35 4.46 -20.84
CA ASP A 502 18.43 5.34 -20.42
C ASP A 502 18.52 5.42 -18.89
N ALA A 503 17.39 5.48 -18.18
CA ALA A 503 17.34 5.54 -16.73
C ALA A 503 17.74 4.23 -16.02
N THR A 504 17.62 3.08 -16.68
CA THR A 504 17.73 1.77 -16.01
C THR A 504 18.94 0.93 -16.38
N ASN A 505 19.54 1.15 -17.56
CA ASN A 505 20.72 0.39 -18.00
C ASN A 505 22.06 0.88 -17.41
N ALA A 506 21.98 1.77 -16.43
CA ALA A 506 23.12 2.31 -15.70
C ALA A 506 23.35 1.63 -14.34
N GLY A 507 24.51 1.90 -13.75
CA GLY A 507 24.83 1.44 -12.41
C GLY A 507 25.92 2.25 -11.73
N VAL A 508 25.94 2.17 -10.41
CA VAL A 508 26.89 2.84 -9.53
C VAL A 508 27.73 1.77 -8.85
N ASN A 509 29.05 1.81 -9.03
CA ASN A 509 29.95 0.79 -8.49
C ASN A 509 30.61 1.26 -7.21
N PHE A 510 30.21 0.64 -6.09
CA PHE A 510 30.82 0.85 -4.78
C PHE A 510 32.06 -0.03 -4.55
N GLY A 511 32.43 -0.92 -5.48
CA GLY A 511 33.50 -1.90 -5.28
C GLY A 511 33.21 -2.82 -4.09
N GLY A 512 34.22 -3.58 -3.66
CA GLY A 512 34.13 -4.41 -2.45
C GLY A 512 32.91 -5.32 -2.40
N THR A 513 32.40 -5.59 -1.20
CA THR A 513 31.25 -6.49 -1.04
C THR A 513 29.94 -5.96 -1.64
N VAL A 514 29.84 -4.65 -1.92
CA VAL A 514 28.63 -4.03 -2.49
C VAL A 514 28.57 -4.20 -4.01
N GLY A 515 29.70 -4.03 -4.70
CA GLY A 515 29.78 -4.09 -6.15
C GLY A 515 28.94 -3.01 -6.84
N THR A 516 28.36 -3.36 -8.00
CA THR A 516 27.53 -2.45 -8.78
C THR A 516 26.08 -2.48 -8.33
N LEU A 517 25.59 -1.36 -7.81
CA LEU A 517 24.17 -1.10 -7.63
C LEU A 517 23.56 -0.72 -8.98
N THR A 518 22.43 -1.31 -9.33
CA THR A 518 21.69 -1.01 -10.56
C THR A 518 20.28 -0.56 -10.22
N ALA A 519 19.57 0.00 -11.20
CA ALA A 519 18.18 0.37 -11.05
C ALA A 519 17.32 -0.80 -10.55
N SER A 520 16.33 -0.45 -9.75
CA SER A 520 15.34 -1.38 -9.22
C SER A 520 13.98 -0.74 -9.34
N GLY A 521 12.95 -1.57 -9.42
CA GLY A 521 11.61 -1.07 -9.59
C GLY A 521 10.54 -2.07 -9.23
N ALA A 522 9.31 -1.64 -9.49
CA ALA A 522 8.16 -2.50 -9.52
C ALA A 522 7.26 -2.15 -10.71
N SER A 523 6.49 -3.11 -11.18
CA SER A 523 5.62 -2.96 -12.34
C SER A 523 4.33 -3.73 -12.14
N ALA A 524 3.23 -3.12 -12.57
CA ALA A 524 2.01 -3.85 -12.83
C ALA A 524 2.10 -4.55 -14.19
N ALA A 525 1.59 -5.77 -14.26
CA ALA A 525 1.40 -6.51 -15.48
C ALA A 525 -0.09 -6.66 -15.82
N THR A 526 -0.38 -6.80 -17.11
CA THR A 526 -1.71 -7.16 -17.63
C THR A 526 -1.60 -8.43 -18.46
N TRP A 527 -2.63 -9.26 -18.41
CA TRP A 527 -2.69 -10.50 -19.17
C TRP A 527 -3.26 -10.27 -20.58
N GLY A 528 -2.76 -10.98 -21.57
CA GLY A 528 -3.38 -11.08 -22.91
C GLY A 528 -3.29 -9.82 -23.76
N ASP A 529 -2.31 -8.95 -23.48
CA ASP A 529 -2.03 -7.79 -24.32
C ASP A 529 -1.63 -8.21 -25.75
N THR A 530 -1.81 -7.34 -26.74
CA THR A 530 -1.38 -7.65 -28.13
C THR A 530 0.12 -7.96 -28.22
N ALA A 531 0.96 -7.38 -27.35
CA ALA A 531 2.38 -7.69 -27.26
C ALA A 531 2.66 -9.09 -26.68
N ASN A 532 1.74 -9.67 -25.90
CA ASN A 532 1.83 -11.02 -25.34
C ASN A 532 0.43 -11.64 -25.12
N PRO A 533 -0.19 -12.24 -26.16
CA PRO A 533 -1.59 -12.66 -26.10
C PRO A 533 -1.91 -13.79 -25.12
N SER A 534 -0.90 -14.52 -24.65
CA SER A 534 -1.06 -15.67 -23.75
C SER A 534 -0.22 -15.53 -22.47
N GLY A 535 0.11 -14.31 -22.08
CA GLY A 535 0.94 -14.06 -20.91
C GLY A 535 0.88 -12.63 -20.41
N TRP A 536 1.77 -12.32 -19.47
CA TRP A 536 1.90 -11.02 -18.85
C TRP A 536 2.68 -10.01 -19.72
N SER A 537 2.20 -8.77 -19.79
CA SER A 537 2.90 -7.61 -20.35
C SER A 537 2.95 -6.46 -19.35
N LEU A 538 4.06 -5.72 -19.32
CA LEU A 538 4.31 -4.58 -18.43
C LEU A 538 3.46 -3.39 -18.83
N LYS A 539 2.48 -3.06 -17.99
CA LYS A 539 1.65 -1.87 -18.15
C LYS A 539 2.41 -0.59 -17.79
N ASN A 540 3.29 -0.69 -16.79
CA ASN A 540 4.04 0.45 -16.27
C ASN A 540 5.27 0.03 -15.47
N ALA A 541 6.07 1.01 -15.04
CA ALA A 541 7.12 0.80 -14.06
C ALA A 541 7.27 1.97 -13.08
N VAL A 542 7.70 1.64 -11.86
CA VAL A 542 8.16 2.55 -10.82
C VAL A 542 9.64 2.32 -10.67
N LEU A 543 10.47 3.35 -10.81
CA LEU A 543 11.83 3.26 -10.27
C LEU A 543 11.78 3.57 -8.78
N VAL A 544 12.41 2.70 -8.01
CA VAL A 544 12.41 2.79 -6.55
C VAL A 544 13.83 3.06 -6.04
N PRO A 545 14.00 3.86 -4.95
CA PRO A 545 15.28 4.00 -4.32
C PRO A 545 15.87 2.65 -3.94
N VAL A 546 17.13 2.42 -4.30
CA VAL A 546 17.88 1.26 -3.85
C VAL A 546 18.50 1.61 -2.49
N PRO A 547 18.31 0.79 -1.44
CA PRO A 547 19.00 1.01 -0.18
C PRO A 547 20.48 0.74 -0.35
N VAL A 548 21.32 1.75 -0.14
CA VAL A 548 22.78 1.57 -0.06
C VAL A 548 23.11 1.02 1.33
N PRO A 549 24.06 0.09 1.48
CA PRO A 549 24.59 -0.29 2.80
C PRO A 549 25.05 0.94 3.61
N LEU A 550 25.15 0.79 4.93
CA LEU A 550 25.70 1.87 5.75
C LEU A 550 27.09 2.25 5.21
N GLY A 551 27.31 3.54 5.02
CA GLY A 551 28.53 4.06 4.45
C GLY A 551 29.09 5.23 5.22
N VAL A 552 30.19 5.78 4.72
CA VAL A 552 30.93 6.86 5.37
C VAL A 552 31.25 7.92 4.32
N VAL A 553 31.02 9.19 4.66
CA VAL A 553 31.37 10.32 3.81
C VAL A 553 32.89 10.36 3.62
N THR A 554 33.33 10.46 2.37
CA THR A 554 34.74 10.55 1.97
C THR A 554 35.10 11.94 1.45
N ALA A 555 34.17 12.59 0.74
CA ALA A 555 34.27 13.99 0.35
C ALA A 555 33.10 14.77 0.98
N PRO A 556 33.35 15.89 1.69
CA PRO A 556 32.30 16.67 2.34
C PRO A 556 31.24 17.21 1.38
N PHE A 557 30.08 17.56 1.94
CA PHE A 557 28.99 18.14 1.17
C PHE A 557 29.32 19.54 0.60
N ALA A 558 29.20 19.67 -0.71
CA ALA A 558 29.52 20.87 -1.49
C ALA A 558 28.26 21.41 -2.19
N GLY A 559 27.26 21.81 -1.40
CA GLY A 559 26.06 22.52 -1.86
C GLY A 559 24.98 21.65 -2.51
N THR A 560 25.36 20.71 -3.36
CA THR A 560 24.42 19.76 -4.01
C THR A 560 24.94 18.34 -4.09
N THR A 561 26.20 18.07 -3.74
CA THR A 561 26.79 16.72 -3.82
C THR A 561 27.72 16.45 -2.64
N PHE A 562 27.93 15.18 -2.32
CA PHE A 562 29.02 14.69 -1.46
C PHE A 562 29.51 13.35 -2.01
N ALA A 563 30.60 12.78 -1.47
CA ALA A 563 31.00 11.42 -1.83
C ALA A 563 30.99 10.50 -0.61
N MET A 564 30.67 9.23 -0.81
CA MET A 564 30.70 8.20 0.24
C MET A 564 31.28 6.87 -0.27
N THR A 565 31.83 6.07 0.64
CA THR A 565 32.07 4.64 0.43
C THR A 565 31.04 3.82 1.20
N ALA A 566 30.77 2.60 0.74
CA ALA A 566 29.89 1.65 1.42
C ALA A 566 30.49 0.23 1.38
N GLY A 567 30.22 -0.55 2.43
CA GLY A 567 30.67 -1.95 2.54
C GLY A 567 32.15 -2.14 2.87
N GLY A 568 32.58 -3.41 2.85
CA GLY A 568 33.92 -3.84 3.24
C GLY A 568 34.76 -4.35 2.06
N VAL A 569 36.04 -4.64 2.33
CA VAL A 569 36.95 -5.24 1.34
C VAL A 569 36.53 -6.70 1.06
N SER A 570 36.49 -7.07 -0.22
CA SER A 570 36.22 -8.44 -0.68
C SER A 570 37.40 -8.99 -1.48
N ALA A 571 37.71 -10.28 -1.30
CA ALA A 571 38.73 -10.97 -2.08
C ALA A 571 38.39 -11.04 -3.58
N THR A 572 37.11 -10.96 -3.95
CA THR A 572 36.64 -11.04 -5.34
C THR A 572 36.35 -9.69 -5.99
N ASN A 573 36.02 -8.67 -5.18
CA ASN A 573 35.51 -7.39 -5.68
C ASN A 573 36.36 -6.17 -5.24
N GLY A 574 37.50 -6.39 -4.60
CA GLY A 574 38.47 -5.35 -4.24
C GLY A 574 38.05 -4.47 -3.05
N SER A 575 38.59 -3.25 -3.00
CA SER A 575 38.30 -2.25 -1.95
C SER A 575 37.04 -1.43 -2.28
N PRO A 576 36.35 -0.88 -1.27
CA PRO A 576 35.27 0.08 -1.49
C PRO A 576 35.74 1.29 -2.30
N LEU A 577 34.91 1.72 -3.25
CA LEU A 577 35.13 2.88 -4.12
C LEU A 577 34.22 4.03 -3.69
N PRO A 578 34.75 5.27 -3.62
CA PRO A 578 33.92 6.46 -3.41
C PRO A 578 32.92 6.66 -4.55
N VAL A 579 31.68 6.93 -4.18
CA VAL A 579 30.58 7.25 -5.09
C VAL A 579 30.08 8.65 -4.76
N THR A 580 29.88 9.46 -5.79
CA THR A 580 29.22 10.76 -5.68
C THR A 580 27.72 10.59 -5.49
N VAL A 581 27.17 11.28 -4.49
CA VAL A 581 25.76 11.30 -4.15
C VAL A 581 25.22 12.70 -4.40
N ASP A 582 24.20 12.78 -5.24
CA ASP A 582 23.51 14.03 -5.60
C ASP A 582 22.33 14.27 -4.66
N VAL A 583 22.23 15.49 -4.14
CA VAL A 583 21.22 15.94 -3.20
C VAL A 583 20.47 17.12 -3.84
N SER A 584 19.16 17.00 -3.97
CA SER A 584 18.30 18.04 -4.54
C SER A 584 17.76 18.94 -3.45
N ALA A 585 17.94 20.26 -3.59
CA ALA A 585 17.32 21.27 -2.73
C ALA A 585 16.05 21.89 -3.37
N THR A 586 15.66 21.42 -4.55
CA THR A 586 14.53 21.96 -5.32
C THR A 586 13.22 21.61 -4.62
N ALA A 587 12.35 22.61 -4.37
CA ALA A 587 11.05 22.37 -3.74
C ALA A 587 10.24 21.29 -4.48
N GLN A 588 9.45 20.51 -3.74
CA GLN A 588 8.67 19.35 -4.23
C GLN A 588 9.50 18.14 -4.72
N SER A 589 10.79 18.34 -4.95
CA SER A 589 11.75 17.33 -5.41
C SER A 589 12.98 17.25 -4.51
N ALA A 590 12.88 17.82 -3.30
CA ALA A 590 14.01 17.89 -2.40
C ALA A 590 14.29 16.51 -1.80
N THR A 591 15.57 16.18 -1.68
CA THR A 591 16.03 15.01 -0.92
C THR A 591 15.57 15.17 0.53
N LEU A 592 14.98 14.11 1.09
CA LEU A 592 14.55 14.11 2.48
C LEU A 592 15.75 13.81 3.37
N VAL A 593 16.20 14.82 4.11
CA VAL A 593 17.38 14.71 4.98
C VAL A 593 16.95 14.56 6.43
N TYR A 594 17.53 13.57 7.11
CA TYR A 594 17.29 13.28 8.51
C TYR A 594 18.60 13.17 9.29
N GLN A 595 18.65 13.82 10.44
CA GLN A 595 19.61 13.51 11.49
C GLN A 595 19.04 12.40 12.35
N ILE A 596 19.81 11.33 12.55
CA ILE A 596 19.48 10.26 13.47
C ILE A 596 20.50 10.28 14.61
N ASP A 597 20.07 10.70 15.79
CA ASP A 597 20.91 10.70 16.98
C ASP A 597 20.48 9.61 17.96
N ARG A 598 21.46 8.84 18.46
CA ARG A 598 21.25 7.96 19.61
C ARG A 598 22.11 8.39 20.79
N SER A 599 21.45 8.92 21.80
CA SER A 599 22.07 9.34 23.06
C SER A 599 21.20 8.92 24.24
N ASN A 600 21.84 8.47 25.32
CA ASN A 600 21.16 8.08 26.58
C ASN A 600 20.02 7.06 26.43
N GLY A 601 20.12 6.12 25.48
CA GLY A 601 19.10 5.10 25.24
C GLY A 601 17.86 5.59 24.47
N VAL A 602 17.89 6.82 23.95
CA VAL A 602 16.82 7.41 23.14
C VAL A 602 17.32 7.62 21.72
N ILE A 603 16.46 7.33 20.74
CA ILE A 603 16.68 7.65 19.33
C ILE A 603 15.84 8.88 19.01
N SER A 604 16.47 9.90 18.42
CA SER A 604 15.77 11.04 17.84
C SER A 604 15.96 11.06 16.33
N ILE A 605 14.87 11.29 15.61
CA ILE A 605 14.86 11.48 14.15
C ILE A 605 14.44 12.92 13.88
N THR A 606 15.38 13.75 13.43
CA THR A 606 15.14 15.17 13.17
C THR A 606 15.23 15.46 11.68
N ARG A 607 14.13 15.95 11.09
CA ARG A 607 14.12 16.36 9.68
C ARG A 607 14.93 17.66 9.50
N VAL A 608 15.79 17.70 8.49
CA VAL A 608 16.53 18.90 8.07
C VAL A 608 15.96 19.37 6.73
N ASP A 609 15.36 20.56 6.71
CA ASP A 609 14.75 21.10 5.49
C ASP A 609 15.78 21.81 4.60
N ILE A 610 16.36 21.05 3.68
CA ILE A 610 17.37 21.53 2.73
C ILE A 610 16.82 22.43 1.62
N THR A 611 15.51 22.69 1.56
CA THR A 611 14.97 23.76 0.70
C THR A 611 15.26 25.16 1.26
N THR A 612 15.72 25.22 2.52
CA THR A 612 16.07 26.46 3.23
C THR A 612 17.59 26.65 3.32
N ALA A 613 18.04 27.91 3.35
CA ALA A 613 19.46 28.23 3.53
C ALA A 613 20.02 27.68 4.86
N SER A 614 19.22 27.69 5.93
CA SER A 614 19.59 27.12 7.23
C SER A 614 19.74 25.60 7.19
N GLY A 615 18.86 24.91 6.47
CA GLY A 615 18.97 23.45 6.31
C GLY A 615 20.20 23.07 5.51
N LEU A 616 20.48 23.77 4.40
CA LEU A 616 21.71 23.56 3.63
C LEU A 616 22.97 23.81 4.46
N ALA A 617 22.99 24.89 5.25
CA ALA A 617 24.12 25.18 6.15
C ALA A 617 24.32 24.09 7.21
N THR A 618 23.22 23.54 7.74
CA THR A 618 23.27 22.41 8.68
C THR A 618 23.88 21.18 8.03
N VAL A 619 23.41 20.79 6.84
CA VAL A 619 23.94 19.64 6.11
C VAL A 619 25.42 19.83 5.73
N SER A 620 25.82 21.02 5.31
CA SER A 620 27.23 21.35 5.03
C SER A 620 28.14 21.24 6.26
N ALA A 621 27.64 21.55 7.46
CA ALA A 621 28.41 21.43 8.69
C ALA A 621 28.54 19.98 9.17
N GLU A 622 27.50 19.17 8.98
CA GLU A 622 27.43 17.81 9.52
C GLU A 622 27.97 16.74 8.55
N LEU A 623 27.78 16.88 7.23
CA LEU A 623 28.29 15.91 6.24
C LEU A 623 29.76 16.16 5.89
N VAL A 624 30.63 15.97 6.88
CA VAL A 624 32.09 16.01 6.72
C VAL A 624 32.67 14.61 6.55
N ALA A 625 33.92 14.52 6.08
CA ALA A 625 34.60 13.24 5.92
C ALA A 625 34.62 12.44 7.24
N GLY A 626 34.28 11.15 7.19
CA GLY A 626 34.13 10.28 8.36
C GLY A 626 32.69 10.18 8.89
N THR A 627 31.76 11.02 8.44
CA THR A 627 30.37 10.99 8.88
C THR A 627 29.65 9.74 8.38
N PRO A 628 29.06 8.91 9.26
CA PRO A 628 28.29 7.75 8.83
C PRO A 628 26.96 8.18 8.22
N VAL A 629 26.63 7.59 7.08
CA VAL A 629 25.43 7.94 6.31
C VAL A 629 24.74 6.70 5.77
N LYS A 630 23.41 6.79 5.68
CA LYS A 630 22.57 5.83 4.98
C LYS A 630 21.84 6.58 3.87
N VAL A 631 22.04 6.13 2.63
CA VAL A 631 21.43 6.74 1.45
C VAL A 631 20.47 5.76 0.80
N TYR A 632 19.32 6.28 0.42
CA TYR A 632 18.35 5.60 -0.44
C TYR A 632 18.25 6.44 -1.70
N GLY A 633 18.65 5.88 -2.84
CA GLY A 633 18.76 6.65 -4.08
C GLY A 633 18.66 5.80 -5.34
N VAL A 634 18.56 6.48 -6.48
CA VAL A 634 18.46 5.84 -7.80
C VAL A 634 19.82 5.99 -8.50
N PRO A 635 20.49 4.88 -8.87
CA PRO A 635 21.71 4.92 -9.67
C PRO A 635 21.48 5.65 -11.00
N GLN A 636 22.39 6.56 -11.37
CA GLN A 636 22.30 7.36 -12.59
C GLN A 636 23.29 6.90 -13.68
N PRO A 637 23.02 7.20 -14.97
CA PRO A 637 23.91 6.91 -16.10
C PRO A 637 25.32 7.48 -16.02
N ASP A 638 25.50 8.59 -15.31
CA ASP A 638 26.80 9.24 -15.12
C ASP A 638 27.62 8.63 -13.97
N GLY A 639 27.13 7.56 -13.33
CA GLY A 639 27.79 6.90 -12.21
C GLY A 639 27.55 7.58 -10.85
N THR A 640 26.69 8.59 -10.78
CA THR A 640 26.25 9.20 -9.52
C THR A 640 25.05 8.47 -8.92
N LEU A 641 24.84 8.65 -7.62
CA LEU A 641 23.64 8.20 -6.92
C LEU A 641 22.75 9.39 -6.59
N LYS A 642 21.57 9.47 -7.20
CA LYS A 642 20.61 10.53 -6.91
C LYS A 642 19.83 10.19 -5.64
N ALA A 643 20.03 10.95 -4.56
CA ALA A 643 19.46 10.65 -3.25
C ALA A 643 17.98 11.05 -3.14
N TYR A 644 17.17 10.10 -2.68
CA TYR A 644 15.79 10.33 -2.24
C TYR A 644 15.73 10.63 -0.74
N VAL A 645 16.36 9.75 0.05
CA VAL A 645 16.52 9.93 1.50
C VAL A 645 17.99 9.86 1.85
N LEU A 646 18.41 10.79 2.69
CA LEU A 646 19.73 10.84 3.30
C LEU A 646 19.56 10.90 4.81
N ALA A 647 20.04 9.87 5.50
CA ALA A 647 20.20 9.90 6.94
C ALA A 647 21.68 10.01 7.29
N TYR A 648 22.02 10.95 8.17
CA TYR A 648 23.34 11.00 8.81
C TYR A 648 23.21 10.70 10.30
N PHE A 649 24.19 9.99 10.84
CA PHE A 649 24.13 9.48 12.21
C PHE A 649 25.03 10.30 13.12
N THR A 650 24.48 10.71 14.26
CA THR A 650 25.22 11.31 15.38
C THR A 650 25.06 10.45 16.64
N GLY A 651 25.96 10.62 17.61
CA GLY A 651 25.93 9.82 18.84
C GLY A 651 26.38 8.37 18.64
N THR A 652 25.65 7.41 19.24
CA THR A 652 26.00 5.97 19.17
C THR A 652 25.58 5.38 17.83
N LEU A 653 26.54 4.82 17.08
CA LEU A 653 26.29 4.30 15.74
C LEU A 653 25.46 2.99 15.76
N PRO A 654 24.57 2.79 14.77
CA PRO A 654 23.94 1.48 14.56
C PRO A 654 24.98 0.46 14.10
N SER A 655 24.77 -0.82 14.44
CA SER A 655 25.57 -1.89 13.83
C SER A 655 25.28 -1.96 12.32
N ALA A 656 26.33 -2.17 11.54
CA ALA A 656 26.28 -2.27 10.07
C ALA A 656 25.46 -3.46 9.57
#